data_AF-A0AB74UQV5-F1
#
_entry.id   AF-A0AB74UQV5-F1
#
_cell.length_a   1.000
_cell.length_b   1.000
_cell.length_c   1.000
_cell.angle_alpha   90.00
_cell.angle_beta   90.00
_cell.angle_gamma   90.00
#
_symmetry.space_group_name_H-M   'P 1'
#
loop_
_entity.id
_entity.type
_entity.pdbx_description
1 polymer ?
#
loop_
_entity_poly.entity_id
_entity_poly.type
_entity_poly.pdbx_seq_one_letter_code
_entity_poly.pdbx_strand_id
1 'polypeptide(L)'
;MDPSTPAPLAFDDCTIDFAGRRLLRGGIGQPLEPKAFAVLALLAGTPGRVFTRDEILDAVWGHRHVTPGVLNRLMTLLRHALGEDAKVARYLHTVHGVGYRFDLPEATPDAPSRAVPVPASQAPTMPVPVPVQPAASHPPMARRRAGDRHGMARAMWWLLPLLALLAVAGWQWWPHAPSAPKPAPERSIAVLPLVNASNDKGQQFFSDGLSESLINSLSRFSGLKVIGRDSAFQFRGSRDDSRTIGRKLGVSYLLSGSVQHVGDVVRINAALTRAADGSTLWAEHYDRPYRNLFALQDEIASAVIGALQVKLLSPGESVRHDDRPPSGSIDAYNAYLQGLKHWHDEDFRRASEYMAKAVQLDPGYAMAWAHLSGSLSTVATFSNEPAEATRQHMNEARRAADQALQLAPGLGAAHAARAYLMVYSFDHRGALAECRRAVQLAPEDGTVLNGCGYVFAQVGKLREAIRSRQHLLSIEPLYIINYQQYAKLLLASGRLDEAEKYLGTAESLPQTNAHWRYSSLFLRMAVALARGDAVKAMGSALQMPAKYRDPYTALAAQIGPDRAAADTALANALAGKAEANADPHLIAQIYALRGDAGHAVEWLQHASAADLLFLPTDPFILNLRDDPRFIAFCERIGLPPPGESEALSIDQIRAANGTRNR
;
A
#
# COMPACT_ATOMS: atom_id res chain seq x y z
N MET A 1 -26.76 13.50 -40.88
CA MET A 1 -26.72 12.07 -40.53
C MET A 1 -25.87 11.40 -41.58
N ASP A 2 -24.84 10.68 -41.17
CA ASP A 2 -23.86 10.06 -42.05
C ASP A 2 -24.50 8.85 -42.76
N PRO A 3 -24.60 8.82 -44.11
CA PRO A 3 -25.26 7.75 -44.87
C PRO A 3 -24.53 6.39 -44.80
N SER A 4 -23.42 6.30 -44.07
CA SER A 4 -22.62 5.08 -43.88
C SER A 4 -22.97 4.27 -42.61
N THR A 5 -23.94 4.72 -41.80
CA THR A 5 -24.28 4.02 -40.54
C THR A 5 -25.24 2.85 -40.82
N PRO A 6 -24.87 1.59 -40.53
CA PRO A 6 -25.75 0.44 -40.77
C PRO A 6 -27.04 0.52 -39.94
N ALA A 7 -28.12 -0.06 -40.47
CA ALA A 7 -29.40 -0.14 -39.77
C ALA A 7 -29.26 -0.94 -38.45
N PRO A 8 -30.07 -0.64 -37.41
CA PRO A 8 -30.00 -1.37 -36.14
C PRO A 8 -30.14 -2.88 -36.34
N LEU A 9 -29.25 -3.66 -35.73
CA LEU A 9 -29.22 -5.11 -35.85
C LEU A 9 -29.89 -5.73 -34.61
N ALA A 10 -31.07 -6.32 -34.79
CA ALA A 10 -31.82 -7.01 -33.73
C ALA A 10 -31.73 -8.54 -33.90
N PHE A 11 -31.43 -9.25 -32.81
CA PHE A 11 -31.33 -10.71 -32.76
C PHE A 11 -31.57 -11.19 -31.33
N ASP A 12 -32.32 -12.28 -31.16
CA ASP A 12 -32.76 -12.77 -29.85
C ASP A 12 -33.33 -11.63 -28.97
N ASP A 13 -32.78 -11.41 -27.76
CA ASP A 13 -33.15 -10.31 -26.87
C ASP A 13 -32.24 -9.07 -27.01
N CYS A 14 -31.35 -9.06 -28.00
CA CYS A 14 -30.34 -8.02 -28.21
C CYS A 14 -30.67 -7.10 -29.39
N THR A 15 -30.31 -5.82 -29.28
CA THR A 15 -30.37 -4.85 -30.38
C THR A 15 -29.13 -3.97 -30.36
N ILE A 16 -28.37 -3.99 -31.46
CA ILE A 16 -27.23 -3.10 -31.68
C ILE A 16 -27.73 -1.88 -32.45
N ASP A 17 -27.81 -0.75 -31.77
CA ASP A 17 -28.09 0.56 -32.37
C ASP A 17 -26.77 1.23 -32.76
N PHE A 18 -26.40 1.08 -34.04
CA PHE A 18 -25.18 1.67 -34.59
C PHE A 18 -25.20 3.21 -34.57
N ALA A 19 -26.37 3.82 -34.80
CA ALA A 19 -26.53 5.27 -34.83
C ALA A 19 -26.44 5.88 -33.42
N GLY A 20 -27.10 5.26 -32.43
CA GLY A 20 -27.03 5.66 -31.03
C GLY A 20 -25.77 5.20 -30.30
N ARG A 21 -24.96 4.34 -30.94
CA ARG A 21 -23.77 3.67 -30.37
C ARG A 21 -24.06 2.88 -29.10
N ARG A 22 -25.16 2.13 -29.09
CA ARG A 22 -25.68 1.42 -27.91
C ARG A 22 -25.92 -0.05 -28.23
N LEU A 23 -25.63 -0.90 -27.25
CA LEU A 23 -26.15 -2.28 -27.23
C LEU A 23 -27.30 -2.31 -26.22
N LEU A 24 -28.45 -2.79 -26.65
CA LEU A 24 -29.62 -3.03 -25.81
C LEU A 24 -29.78 -4.54 -25.62
N ARG A 25 -30.05 -5.00 -24.40
CA ARG A 25 -30.44 -6.38 -24.10
C ARG A 25 -31.70 -6.38 -23.26
N GLY A 26 -32.75 -7.07 -23.68
CA GLY A 26 -34.08 -6.99 -23.08
C GLY A 26 -34.65 -5.56 -23.05
N GLY A 27 -34.27 -4.72 -24.01
CA GLY A 27 -34.63 -3.28 -24.05
C GLY A 27 -33.81 -2.38 -23.11
N ILE A 28 -32.86 -2.92 -22.35
CA ILE A 28 -32.01 -2.16 -21.40
C ILE A 28 -30.61 -1.93 -21.99
N GLY A 29 -30.14 -0.68 -21.95
CA GLY A 29 -28.81 -0.30 -22.42
C GLY A 29 -27.69 -0.96 -21.62
N GLN A 30 -26.80 -1.65 -22.31
CA GLN A 30 -25.60 -2.25 -21.73
C GLN A 30 -24.45 -1.23 -21.72
N PRO A 31 -23.78 -1.02 -20.58
CA PRO A 31 -22.67 -0.09 -20.50
C PRO A 31 -21.46 -0.65 -21.29
N LEU A 32 -21.12 0.00 -22.40
CA LEU A 32 -19.97 -0.34 -23.22
C LEU A 32 -19.04 0.87 -23.35
N GLU A 33 -17.73 0.62 -23.18
CA GLU A 33 -16.72 1.62 -23.49
C GLU A 33 -16.76 1.98 -24.99
N PRO A 34 -16.40 3.22 -25.41
CA PRO A 34 -16.50 3.63 -26.81
C PRO A 34 -15.72 2.74 -27.78
N LYS A 35 -14.58 2.20 -27.36
CA LYS A 35 -13.75 1.27 -28.14
C LYS A 35 -14.32 -0.14 -28.15
N ALA A 36 -14.95 -0.59 -27.06
CA ALA A 36 -15.69 -1.87 -27.03
C ALA A 36 -16.83 -1.84 -28.05
N PHE A 37 -17.61 -0.76 -28.07
CA PHE A 37 -18.67 -0.59 -29.06
C PHE A 37 -18.13 -0.51 -30.49
N ALA A 38 -16.99 0.17 -30.71
CA ALA A 38 -16.38 0.24 -32.04
C ALA A 38 -15.96 -1.15 -32.57
N VAL A 39 -15.40 -2.01 -31.70
CA VAL A 39 -15.10 -3.41 -32.07
C VAL A 39 -16.37 -4.20 -32.34
N LEU A 40 -17.39 -4.09 -31.48
CA LEU A 40 -18.68 -4.74 -31.72
C LEU A 40 -19.30 -4.30 -33.04
N ALA A 41 -19.27 -3.00 -33.33
CA ALA A 41 -19.81 -2.44 -34.55
C ALA A 41 -19.05 -2.92 -35.80
N LEU A 42 -17.72 -3.06 -35.72
CA LEU A 42 -16.90 -3.61 -36.80
C LEU A 42 -17.26 -5.08 -37.09
N LEU A 43 -17.34 -5.91 -36.04
CA LEU A 43 -17.60 -7.34 -36.20
C LEU A 43 -19.05 -7.62 -36.60
N ALA A 44 -20.01 -7.00 -35.91
CA ALA A 44 -21.44 -7.18 -36.17
C ALA A 44 -21.93 -6.43 -37.43
N GLY A 45 -21.15 -5.48 -37.94
CA GLY A 45 -21.40 -4.83 -39.23
C GLY A 45 -21.18 -5.75 -40.43
N THR A 46 -20.51 -6.90 -40.25
CA THR A 46 -20.36 -7.92 -41.30
C THR A 46 -20.42 -9.33 -40.69
N PRO A 47 -21.60 -9.79 -40.23
CA PRO A 47 -21.75 -11.10 -39.58
C PRO A 47 -21.22 -12.23 -40.47
N GLY A 48 -20.58 -13.23 -39.87
CA GLY A 48 -19.94 -14.35 -40.56
C GLY A 48 -18.52 -14.09 -41.07
N ARG A 49 -18.06 -12.82 -41.17
CA ARG A 49 -16.68 -12.51 -41.57
C ARG A 49 -15.72 -12.67 -40.39
N VAL A 50 -14.62 -13.40 -40.63
CA VAL A 50 -13.49 -13.45 -39.70
C VAL A 50 -12.63 -12.20 -39.91
N PHE A 51 -12.39 -11.46 -38.83
CA PHE A 51 -11.42 -10.36 -38.82
C PHE A 51 -10.18 -10.79 -38.06
N THR A 52 -9.00 -10.59 -38.66
CA THR A 52 -7.72 -10.79 -38.00
C THR A 52 -7.55 -9.81 -36.84
N ARG A 53 -6.67 -10.13 -35.88
CA ARG A 53 -6.40 -9.22 -34.77
C ARG A 53 -5.88 -7.87 -35.26
N ASP A 54 -5.00 -7.88 -36.25
CA ASP A 54 -4.41 -6.67 -36.80
C ASP A 54 -5.44 -5.81 -37.55
N GLU A 55 -6.35 -6.41 -38.33
CA GLU A 55 -7.46 -5.69 -38.97
C GLU A 55 -8.36 -4.98 -37.95
N ILE A 56 -8.66 -5.63 -36.81
CA ILE A 56 -9.49 -5.03 -35.76
C ILE A 56 -8.73 -3.89 -35.08
N LEU A 57 -7.43 -4.09 -34.81
CA LEU A 57 -6.58 -3.08 -34.18
C LEU A 57 -6.44 -1.85 -35.07
N ASP A 58 -6.16 -2.04 -36.36
CA ASP A 58 -6.04 -0.96 -37.34
C ASP A 58 -7.37 -0.21 -37.53
N ALA A 59 -8.49 -0.92 -37.67
CA ALA A 59 -9.78 -0.30 -37.90
C ALA A 59 -10.28 0.52 -36.70
N VAL A 60 -10.01 0.07 -35.47
CA VAL A 60 -10.55 0.71 -34.26
C VAL A 60 -9.54 1.65 -33.60
N TRP A 61 -8.24 1.43 -33.72
CA TRP A 61 -7.19 2.24 -33.09
C TRP A 61 -6.26 2.97 -34.08
N GLY A 62 -6.29 2.65 -35.37
CA GLY A 62 -5.38 3.21 -36.39
C GLY A 62 -3.93 2.77 -36.16
N HIS A 63 -2.96 3.54 -36.67
CA HIS A 63 -1.51 3.30 -36.51
C HIS A 63 -0.95 3.52 -35.09
N ARG A 64 -1.75 3.29 -34.03
CA ARG A 64 -1.29 3.34 -32.63
C ARG A 64 -1.04 1.91 -32.15
N HIS A 65 0.17 1.62 -31.69
CA HIS A 65 0.50 0.30 -31.14
C HIS A 65 -0.28 0.03 -29.84
N VAL A 66 -1.17 -0.96 -29.88
CA VAL A 66 -1.93 -1.45 -28.72
C VAL A 66 -1.51 -2.88 -28.44
N THR A 67 -1.28 -3.22 -27.18
CA THR A 67 -0.93 -4.59 -26.79
C THR A 67 -2.07 -5.57 -27.12
N PRO A 68 -1.81 -6.78 -27.66
CA PRO A 68 -2.85 -7.76 -28.03
C PRO A 68 -3.83 -8.13 -26.89
N GLY A 69 -3.42 -7.96 -25.63
CA GLY A 69 -4.27 -8.19 -24.45
C GLY A 69 -5.50 -7.27 -24.36
N VAL A 70 -5.47 -6.08 -24.97
CA VAL A 70 -6.62 -5.16 -24.99
C VAL A 70 -7.79 -5.77 -25.76
N LEU A 71 -7.51 -6.42 -26.90
CA LEU A 71 -8.55 -7.08 -27.69
C LEU A 71 -9.17 -8.24 -26.92
N ASN A 72 -8.36 -9.05 -26.21
CA ASN A 72 -8.88 -10.12 -25.35
C ASN A 72 -9.81 -9.58 -24.24
N ARG A 73 -9.43 -8.49 -23.55
CA ARG A 73 -10.28 -7.85 -22.54
C ARG A 73 -11.61 -7.37 -23.13
N LEU A 74 -11.57 -6.73 -24.29
CA LEU A 74 -12.77 -6.22 -24.95
C LEU A 74 -13.68 -7.35 -25.43
N MET A 75 -13.12 -8.46 -25.92
CA MET A 75 -13.92 -9.64 -26.25
C MET A 75 -14.65 -10.16 -25.01
N THR A 76 -13.98 -10.28 -23.86
CA THR A 76 -14.65 -10.69 -22.60
C THR A 76 -15.78 -9.75 -22.20
N LEU A 77 -15.57 -8.44 -22.30
CA LEU A 77 -16.62 -7.44 -22.02
C LEU A 77 -17.81 -7.59 -22.97
N LEU A 78 -17.56 -7.77 -24.26
CA LEU A 78 -18.61 -7.94 -25.27
C LEU A 78 -19.40 -9.22 -25.06
N ARG A 79 -18.75 -10.34 -24.75
CA ARG A 79 -19.43 -11.60 -24.42
C ARG A 79 -20.39 -11.45 -23.24
N HIS A 80 -19.94 -10.80 -22.17
CA HIS A 80 -20.79 -10.53 -21.01
C HIS A 80 -21.96 -9.59 -21.34
N ALA A 81 -21.71 -8.54 -22.11
CA ALA A 81 -22.74 -7.58 -22.52
C ALA A 81 -23.81 -8.22 -23.43
N LEU A 82 -23.39 -9.15 -24.29
CA LEU A 82 -24.28 -9.96 -25.14
C LEU A 82 -24.97 -11.10 -24.38
N GLY A 83 -24.61 -11.35 -23.12
CA GLY A 83 -25.20 -12.41 -22.30
C GLY A 83 -24.69 -13.82 -22.63
N GLU A 84 -23.49 -13.93 -23.22
CA GLU A 84 -22.87 -15.23 -23.50
C GLU A 84 -22.32 -15.87 -22.22
N ASP A 85 -22.49 -17.19 -22.11
CA ASP A 85 -21.79 -18.01 -21.11
C ASP A 85 -20.33 -18.24 -21.57
N ALA A 86 -19.38 -18.16 -20.65
CA ALA A 86 -17.95 -18.37 -20.92
C ALA A 86 -17.62 -19.75 -21.52
N LYS A 87 -18.52 -20.74 -21.42
CA LYS A 87 -18.32 -22.09 -21.97
C LYS A 87 -18.90 -22.31 -23.37
N VAL A 88 -19.79 -21.44 -23.86
CA VAL A 88 -20.45 -21.59 -25.18
C VAL A 88 -20.56 -20.21 -25.84
N ALA A 89 -19.62 -19.93 -26.76
CA ALA A 89 -19.67 -18.72 -27.59
C ALA A 89 -20.81 -18.87 -28.62
N ARG A 90 -21.83 -18.00 -28.54
CA ARG A 90 -23.07 -18.12 -29.31
C ARG A 90 -23.16 -17.12 -30.47
N TYR A 91 -22.55 -15.96 -30.30
CA TYR A 91 -22.45 -14.89 -31.29
C TYR A 91 -20.99 -14.53 -31.56
N LEU A 92 -20.11 -14.48 -30.54
CA LEU A 92 -18.74 -14.00 -30.67
C LEU A 92 -17.69 -15.12 -30.58
N HIS A 93 -17.27 -15.62 -31.74
CA HIS A 93 -16.37 -16.77 -31.88
C HIS A 93 -14.90 -16.37 -31.96
N THR A 94 -14.04 -17.06 -31.20
CA THR A 94 -12.58 -16.96 -31.32
C THR A 94 -12.07 -17.96 -32.36
N VAL A 95 -11.59 -17.47 -33.50
CA VAL A 95 -10.92 -18.31 -34.51
C VAL A 95 -9.44 -18.41 -34.12
N HIS A 96 -9.05 -19.58 -33.60
CA HIS A 96 -7.72 -19.79 -33.01
C HIS A 96 -6.60 -19.48 -34.03
N GLY A 97 -5.60 -18.72 -33.59
CA GLY A 97 -4.49 -18.29 -34.46
C GLY A 97 -4.80 -17.14 -35.42
N VAL A 98 -6.08 -16.78 -35.65
CA VAL A 98 -6.47 -15.81 -36.69
C VAL A 98 -7.09 -14.54 -36.10
N GLY A 99 -8.19 -14.65 -35.35
CA GLY A 99 -8.90 -13.48 -34.85
C GLY A 99 -10.32 -13.79 -34.36
N TYR A 100 -11.28 -12.93 -34.69
CA TYR A 100 -12.65 -13.02 -34.16
C TYR A 100 -13.70 -12.94 -35.27
N ARG A 101 -14.83 -13.60 -35.03
CA ARG A 101 -16.00 -13.60 -35.91
C ARG A 101 -17.26 -13.36 -35.08
N PHE A 102 -18.18 -12.57 -35.63
CA PHE A 102 -19.52 -12.40 -35.06
C PHE A 102 -20.54 -13.12 -35.93
N ASP A 103 -21.30 -14.05 -35.38
CA ASP A 103 -22.33 -14.83 -36.07
C ASP A 103 -23.72 -14.48 -35.52
N LEU A 104 -24.71 -14.47 -36.40
CA LEU A 104 -26.11 -14.38 -36.02
C LEU A 104 -26.67 -15.79 -35.77
N PRO A 105 -27.61 -15.96 -34.83
CA PRO A 105 -28.27 -17.25 -34.64
C PRO A 105 -28.98 -17.67 -35.93
N GLU A 106 -28.88 -18.96 -36.30
CA GLU A 106 -29.61 -19.50 -37.44
C GLU A 106 -31.12 -19.27 -37.24
N ALA A 107 -31.78 -18.71 -38.26
CA ALA A 107 -33.22 -18.56 -38.23
C ALA A 107 -33.86 -19.96 -38.22
N THR A 108 -34.47 -20.34 -37.11
CA THR A 108 -35.31 -21.54 -37.03
C THR A 108 -36.45 -21.41 -38.05
N PRO A 109 -36.62 -22.34 -39.00
CA PRO A 109 -37.89 -22.46 -39.70
C PRO A 109 -38.91 -22.96 -38.67
N ASP A 110 -40.02 -22.23 -38.54
CA ASP A 110 -41.13 -22.44 -37.59
C ASP A 110 -40.99 -21.85 -36.18
N ALA A 111 -41.14 -20.53 -36.09
CA ALA A 111 -42.01 -19.91 -35.09
C ALA A 111 -42.68 -18.65 -35.68
N PRO A 112 -44.00 -18.44 -35.51
CA PRO A 112 -44.75 -17.43 -36.24
C PRO A 112 -44.35 -16.00 -35.86
N SER A 113 -44.22 -15.19 -36.92
CA SER A 113 -44.03 -13.74 -36.87
C SER A 113 -44.97 -13.07 -35.86
N ARG A 114 -44.40 -12.60 -34.74
CA ARG A 114 -45.05 -11.61 -33.89
C ARG A 114 -44.60 -10.24 -34.38
N ALA A 115 -45.41 -9.68 -35.27
CA ALA A 115 -45.33 -8.29 -35.67
C ALA A 115 -45.46 -7.38 -34.42
N VAL A 116 -44.43 -6.58 -34.15
CA VAL A 116 -44.58 -5.31 -33.45
C VAL A 116 -44.59 -4.24 -34.54
N PRO A 117 -45.64 -3.40 -34.64
CA PRO A 117 -45.88 -2.57 -35.81
C PRO A 117 -44.90 -1.39 -35.89
N VAL A 118 -44.27 -1.24 -37.06
CA VAL A 118 -43.67 0.02 -37.52
C VAL A 118 -44.76 0.80 -38.27
N PRO A 119 -45.10 2.05 -37.89
CA PRO A 119 -45.90 2.91 -38.75
C PRO A 119 -45.07 3.29 -39.99
N ALA A 120 -45.65 3.05 -41.16
CA ALA A 120 -45.02 3.21 -42.47
C ALA A 120 -44.47 4.61 -42.73
N SER A 121 -43.27 4.67 -43.29
CA SER A 121 -42.72 5.86 -43.95
C SER A 121 -43.48 6.08 -45.26
N GLN A 122 -44.20 7.19 -45.37
CA GLN A 122 -44.65 7.73 -46.66
C GLN A 122 -43.62 8.76 -47.15
N ALA A 123 -43.18 8.58 -48.39
CA ALA A 123 -42.50 9.59 -49.21
C ALA A 123 -43.08 9.50 -50.63
N PRO A 124 -42.88 10.49 -51.52
CA PRO A 124 -43.07 11.93 -51.34
C PRO A 124 -44.02 12.48 -52.44
N THR A 125 -44.82 13.50 -52.14
CA THR A 125 -45.48 14.31 -53.19
C THR A 125 -45.39 15.79 -52.85
N MET A 126 -44.90 16.56 -53.82
CA MET A 126 -44.59 17.99 -53.78
C MET A 126 -45.79 18.87 -53.39
N PRO A 127 -45.60 20.00 -52.68
CA PRO A 127 -46.63 21.05 -52.58
C PRO A 127 -46.25 22.33 -53.34
N VAL A 128 -47.25 22.88 -54.04
CA VAL A 128 -47.34 24.26 -54.56
C VAL A 128 -48.80 24.70 -54.31
N PRO A 129 -49.16 25.98 -54.10
CA PRO A 129 -48.78 26.91 -53.03
C PRO A 129 -50.02 27.54 -52.29
N VAL A 130 -49.79 28.07 -51.07
CA VAL A 130 -50.28 29.36 -50.49
C VAL A 130 -51.81 29.69 -50.50
N PRO A 131 -52.43 30.08 -49.35
CA PRO A 131 -52.50 31.50 -48.96
C PRO A 131 -52.13 31.84 -47.50
N VAL A 132 -51.62 33.07 -47.35
CA VAL A 132 -51.18 33.77 -46.13
C VAL A 132 -52.33 34.58 -45.51
N GLN A 133 -52.44 34.61 -44.17
CA GLN A 133 -52.61 35.79 -43.27
C GLN A 133 -53.45 35.47 -42.00
N PRO A 134 -53.37 36.27 -40.92
CA PRO A 134 -52.27 37.14 -40.46
C PRO A 134 -51.95 36.97 -38.95
N ALA A 135 -50.91 37.72 -38.55
CA ALA A 135 -50.27 37.78 -37.24
C ALA A 135 -51.13 38.29 -36.06
N ALA A 136 -50.76 37.84 -34.86
CA ALA A 136 -50.94 38.55 -33.60
C ALA A 136 -49.73 38.24 -32.70
N SER A 137 -48.69 39.07 -32.71
CA SER A 137 -48.43 40.19 -31.78
C SER A 137 -48.13 39.76 -30.33
N HIS A 138 -46.84 39.81 -29.98
CA HIS A 138 -46.37 39.94 -28.60
C HIS A 138 -46.85 41.27 -27.99
N PRO A 139 -47.17 41.29 -26.70
CA PRO A 139 -46.99 42.48 -25.87
C PRO A 139 -45.83 42.34 -24.87
N PRO A 140 -45.28 43.46 -24.39
CA PRO A 140 -43.91 43.55 -23.88
C PRO A 140 -43.82 43.71 -22.35
N MET A 141 -42.57 43.74 -21.88
CA MET A 141 -42.10 44.10 -20.54
C MET A 141 -42.94 45.18 -19.85
N ALA A 142 -43.54 44.83 -18.71
CA ALA A 142 -44.12 45.81 -17.79
C ALA A 142 -43.08 46.26 -16.76
N ARG A 143 -42.60 47.50 -16.94
CA ARG A 143 -42.00 48.33 -15.90
C ARG A 143 -42.97 48.47 -14.73
N ARG A 144 -42.55 48.19 -13.50
CA ARG A 144 -43.24 48.70 -12.30
C ARG A 144 -42.51 49.94 -11.78
N ARG A 145 -43.25 51.05 -11.75
CA ARG A 145 -42.88 52.33 -11.11
C ARG A 145 -43.12 52.27 -9.60
N ALA A 146 -42.43 53.20 -8.93
CA ALA A 146 -42.36 53.46 -7.50
C ALA A 146 -43.67 53.92 -6.81
N GLY A 147 -43.67 53.75 -5.48
CA GLY A 147 -44.69 54.17 -4.48
C GLY A 147 -45.23 52.93 -3.74
N ASP A 148 -45.20 52.72 -2.43
CA ASP A 148 -45.00 53.54 -1.22
C ASP A 148 -44.27 52.64 -0.18
N ARG A 149 -43.20 53.10 0.49
CA ARG A 149 -43.16 53.83 1.77
C ARG A 149 -43.66 53.04 3.01
N HIS A 150 -42.65 52.68 3.83
CA HIS A 150 -42.68 52.43 5.28
C HIS A 150 -43.38 51.16 5.80
N GLY A 151 -42.60 50.08 5.95
CA GLY A 151 -43.05 48.92 6.73
C GLY A 151 -42.03 47.85 7.10
N MET A 152 -40.77 47.88 6.64
CA MET A 152 -39.86 46.73 6.80
C MET A 152 -38.42 47.06 7.19
N ALA A 153 -38.16 48.22 7.79
CA ALA A 153 -36.82 48.60 8.26
C ALA A 153 -36.43 48.01 9.63
N ARG A 154 -37.16 47.03 10.18
CA ARG A 154 -36.83 46.36 11.46
C ARG A 154 -36.50 44.86 11.34
N ALA A 155 -36.83 44.22 10.22
CA ALA A 155 -36.52 42.79 10.00
C ALA A 155 -35.09 42.55 9.47
N MET A 156 -34.41 43.59 8.96
CA MET A 156 -33.10 43.43 8.30
C MET A 156 -31.90 43.40 9.25
N TRP A 157 -32.09 43.74 10.54
CA TRP A 157 -31.02 43.67 11.55
C TRP A 157 -30.89 42.28 12.21
N TRP A 158 -31.92 41.43 12.12
CA TRP A 158 -31.88 40.05 12.64
C TRP A 158 -31.39 39.02 11.62
N LEU A 159 -31.44 39.36 10.32
CA LEU A 159 -31.02 38.46 9.25
C LEU A 159 -29.48 38.41 9.08
N LEU A 160 -28.78 39.51 9.37
CA LEU A 160 -27.31 39.57 9.27
C LEU A 160 -26.59 38.65 10.28
N PRO A 161 -26.92 38.64 11.60
CA PRO A 161 -26.30 37.70 12.52
C PRO A 161 -26.71 36.25 12.25
N LEU A 162 -27.94 36.00 11.78
CA LEU A 162 -28.39 34.67 11.40
C LEU A 162 -27.67 34.15 10.15
N LEU A 163 -27.46 34.99 9.13
CA LEU A 163 -26.66 34.66 7.95
C LEU A 163 -25.18 34.46 8.31
N ALA A 164 -24.63 35.23 9.24
CA ALA A 164 -23.27 35.03 9.73
C ALA A 164 -23.13 33.71 10.53
N LEU A 165 -24.11 33.38 11.38
CA LEU A 165 -24.16 32.11 12.11
C LEU A 165 -24.35 30.91 11.16
N LEU A 166 -25.20 31.04 10.14
CA LEU A 166 -25.39 30.02 9.12
C LEU A 166 -24.17 29.90 8.19
N ALA A 167 -23.43 30.98 7.95
CA ALA A 167 -22.17 30.94 7.21
C ALA A 167 -21.05 30.28 8.03
N VAL A 168 -20.97 30.53 9.34
CA VAL A 168 -19.99 29.88 10.23
C VAL A 168 -20.34 28.40 10.45
N ALA A 169 -21.61 28.07 10.70
CA ALA A 169 -22.08 26.69 10.80
C ALA A 169 -21.91 25.96 9.45
N GLY A 170 -22.21 26.65 8.35
CA GLY A 170 -21.98 26.16 6.99
C GLY A 170 -20.50 25.98 6.65
N TRP A 171 -19.59 26.77 7.22
CA TRP A 171 -18.14 26.61 7.03
C TRP A 171 -17.56 25.49 7.90
N GLN A 172 -18.08 25.28 9.11
CA GLN A 172 -17.73 24.14 9.96
C GLN A 172 -18.27 22.82 9.41
N TRP A 173 -19.38 22.85 8.67
CA TRP A 173 -20.01 21.66 8.06
C TRP A 173 -19.75 21.56 6.55
N TRP A 174 -19.04 22.50 5.95
CA TRP A 174 -18.56 22.36 4.57
C TRP A 174 -17.57 21.21 4.60
N PRO A 175 -17.82 20.10 3.88
CA PRO A 175 -16.81 19.06 3.74
C PRO A 175 -15.60 19.77 3.15
N HIS A 176 -14.51 19.87 3.93
CA HIS A 176 -13.26 20.39 3.41
C HIS A 176 -13.02 19.58 2.15
N ALA A 177 -13.07 20.23 0.98
CA ALA A 177 -12.74 19.58 -0.26
C ALA A 177 -11.41 18.89 0.02
N PRO A 178 -11.31 17.55 -0.14
CA PRO A 178 -10.08 16.84 0.17
C PRO A 178 -8.97 17.61 -0.51
N SER A 179 -8.05 18.16 0.30
CA SER A 179 -6.96 19.00 -0.18
C SER A 179 -6.46 18.39 -1.48
N ALA A 180 -6.50 19.14 -2.59
CA ALA A 180 -6.11 18.61 -3.88
C ALA A 180 -4.80 17.82 -3.69
N PRO A 181 -4.76 16.53 -4.06
CA PRO A 181 -3.63 15.69 -3.73
C PRO A 181 -2.37 16.41 -4.20
N LYS A 182 -1.40 16.58 -3.28
CA LYS A 182 -0.12 17.20 -3.65
C LYS A 182 0.36 16.49 -4.93
N PRO A 183 0.71 17.24 -5.99
CA PRO A 183 1.22 16.62 -7.19
C PRO A 183 2.38 15.71 -6.80
N ALA A 184 2.37 14.48 -7.33
CA ALA A 184 3.45 13.54 -7.08
C ALA A 184 4.78 14.20 -7.49
N PRO A 185 5.89 13.95 -6.78
CA PRO A 185 7.19 14.48 -7.18
C PRO A 185 7.44 14.10 -8.65
N GLU A 186 7.92 15.04 -9.47
CA GLU A 186 8.15 14.76 -10.90
C GLU A 186 9.10 13.58 -11.10
N ARG A 187 10.04 13.35 -10.19
CA ARG A 187 10.98 12.23 -10.21
C ARG A 187 10.56 11.14 -9.22
N SER A 188 9.48 10.44 -9.53
CA SER A 188 8.98 9.35 -8.70
C SER A 188 8.43 8.17 -9.50
N ILE A 189 8.80 6.96 -9.11
CA ILE A 189 8.48 5.72 -9.84
C ILE A 189 8.03 4.62 -8.88
N ALA A 190 7.09 3.78 -9.33
CA ALA A 190 6.82 2.49 -8.72
C ALA A 190 7.07 1.37 -9.74
N VAL A 191 7.79 0.33 -9.32
CA VAL A 191 7.91 -0.91 -10.10
C VAL A 191 6.80 -1.84 -9.64
N LEU A 192 5.80 -2.02 -10.50
CA LEU A 192 4.70 -2.94 -10.24
C LEU A 192 5.19 -4.38 -10.36
N PRO A 193 4.59 -5.33 -9.62
CA PRO A 193 4.96 -6.73 -9.70
C PRO A 193 4.80 -7.23 -11.14
N LEU A 194 5.92 -7.62 -11.76
CA LEU A 194 5.94 -8.15 -13.11
C LEU A 194 5.04 -9.39 -13.18
N VAL A 195 4.27 -9.48 -14.26
CA VAL A 195 3.37 -10.61 -14.49
C VAL A 195 4.18 -11.85 -14.82
N ASN A 196 3.96 -12.95 -14.10
CA ASN A 196 4.49 -14.25 -14.50
C ASN A 196 3.73 -14.73 -15.76
N ALA A 197 4.41 -14.68 -16.90
CA ALA A 197 3.91 -15.15 -18.20
C ALA A 197 4.34 -16.60 -18.50
N SER A 198 5.04 -17.26 -17.58
CA SER A 198 5.31 -18.70 -17.66
C SER A 198 4.04 -19.50 -17.34
N ASN A 199 3.93 -20.71 -17.91
CA ASN A 199 2.84 -21.64 -17.58
C ASN A 199 3.00 -22.31 -16.20
N ASP A 200 4.11 -22.03 -15.51
CA ASP A 200 4.44 -22.57 -14.20
C ASP A 200 4.24 -21.52 -13.10
N LYS A 201 3.24 -21.75 -12.23
CA LYS A 201 2.99 -20.91 -11.06
C LYS A 201 4.14 -20.95 -10.05
N GLY A 202 4.93 -22.04 -10.05
CA GLY A 202 6.13 -22.18 -9.24
C GLY A 202 7.20 -21.14 -9.55
N GLN A 203 7.12 -20.46 -10.69
CA GLN A 203 8.04 -19.38 -11.07
C GLN A 203 7.60 -17.98 -10.60
N GLN A 204 6.54 -17.86 -9.80
CA GLN A 204 6.09 -16.54 -9.33
C GLN A 204 7.17 -15.81 -8.53
N PHE A 205 7.93 -16.52 -7.70
CA PHE A 205 9.04 -15.94 -6.93
C PHE A 205 10.09 -15.30 -7.84
N PHE A 206 10.31 -15.84 -9.04
CA PHE A 206 11.28 -15.32 -9.99
C PHE A 206 10.85 -13.96 -10.52
N SER A 207 9.59 -13.85 -10.99
CA SER A 207 9.02 -12.57 -11.43
C SER A 207 9.01 -11.52 -10.32
N ASP A 208 8.67 -11.95 -9.11
CA ASP A 208 8.66 -11.10 -7.91
C ASP A 208 10.06 -10.63 -7.53
N GLY A 209 11.06 -11.51 -7.62
CA GLY A 209 12.45 -11.21 -7.32
C GLY A 209 13.09 -10.28 -8.36
N LEU A 210 12.74 -10.40 -9.64
CA LEU A 210 13.17 -9.43 -10.65
C LEU A 210 12.57 -8.05 -10.42
N SER A 211 11.29 -7.98 -10.05
CA SER A 211 10.62 -6.71 -9.74
C SER A 211 11.30 -6.03 -8.55
N GLU A 212 11.60 -6.78 -7.49
CA GLU A 212 12.28 -6.27 -6.29
C GLU A 212 13.72 -5.85 -6.57
N SER A 213 14.47 -6.61 -7.38
CA SER A 213 15.82 -6.21 -7.78
C SER A 213 15.82 -4.93 -8.64
N LEU A 214 14.80 -4.72 -9.48
CA LEU A 214 14.62 -3.45 -10.19
C LEU A 214 14.29 -2.30 -9.23
N ILE A 215 13.47 -2.51 -8.20
CA ILE A 215 13.24 -1.54 -7.12
C ILE A 215 14.58 -1.15 -6.49
N ASN A 216 15.37 -2.14 -6.05
CA ASN A 216 16.66 -1.92 -5.41
C ASN A 216 17.66 -1.22 -6.32
N SER A 217 17.68 -1.56 -7.61
CA SER A 217 18.57 -0.92 -8.59
C SER A 217 18.19 0.54 -8.81
N LEU A 218 16.90 0.86 -8.87
CA LEU A 218 16.40 2.22 -9.07
C LEU A 218 16.53 3.09 -7.82
N SER A 219 16.40 2.53 -6.61
CA SER A 219 16.49 3.27 -5.34
C SER A 219 17.86 3.89 -5.08
N ARG A 220 18.90 3.43 -5.79
CA ARG A 220 20.28 3.93 -5.67
C ARG A 220 20.48 5.29 -6.34
N PHE A 221 19.57 5.70 -7.23
CA PHE A 221 19.69 6.97 -7.93
C PHE A 221 19.21 8.12 -7.04
N SER A 222 20.16 8.92 -6.55
CA SER A 222 19.87 10.08 -5.71
C SER A 222 18.87 11.02 -6.39
N GLY A 223 17.80 11.39 -5.67
CA GLY A 223 16.76 12.27 -6.18
C GLY A 223 15.69 11.60 -7.05
N LEU A 224 15.72 10.27 -7.18
CA LEU A 224 14.59 9.47 -7.67
C LEU A 224 13.87 8.84 -6.48
N LYS A 225 12.60 9.22 -6.26
CA LYS A 225 11.76 8.54 -5.29
C LYS A 225 11.29 7.21 -5.86
N VAL A 226 11.66 6.11 -5.23
CA VAL A 226 11.20 4.76 -5.63
C VAL A 226 10.26 4.21 -4.57
N ILE A 227 9.11 3.70 -5.00
CA ILE A 227 8.17 3.01 -4.11
C ILE A 227 8.67 1.60 -3.86
N GLY A 228 8.73 1.23 -2.59
CA GLY A 228 9.18 -0.08 -2.17
C GLY A 228 8.16 -1.19 -2.44
N ARG A 229 8.61 -2.42 -2.18
CA ARG A 229 7.93 -3.64 -2.54
C ARG A 229 6.55 -3.74 -1.88
N ASP A 230 6.45 -3.50 -0.58
CA ASP A 230 5.24 -3.82 0.20
C ASP A 230 4.03 -3.02 -0.29
N SER A 231 4.26 -1.80 -0.76
CA SER A 231 3.22 -0.93 -1.32
C SER A 231 2.96 -1.21 -2.79
N ALA A 232 4.01 -1.40 -3.60
CA ALA A 232 3.85 -1.66 -5.03
C ALA A 232 3.15 -2.99 -5.30
N PHE A 233 3.42 -4.01 -4.46
CA PHE A 233 2.91 -5.37 -4.66
C PHE A 233 1.43 -5.51 -4.29
N GLN A 234 0.84 -4.54 -3.59
CA GLN A 234 -0.61 -4.47 -3.37
C GLN A 234 -1.40 -4.36 -4.70
N PHE A 235 -0.74 -3.95 -5.79
CA PHE A 235 -1.36 -3.81 -7.10
C PHE A 235 -1.23 -5.06 -7.98
N ARG A 236 -0.77 -6.18 -7.42
CA ARG A 236 -0.73 -7.46 -8.13
C ARG A 236 -2.12 -7.82 -8.67
N GLY A 237 -2.21 -7.97 -9.99
CA GLY A 237 -3.48 -8.28 -10.67
C GLY A 237 -4.56 -7.22 -10.49
N SER A 238 -4.20 -6.00 -10.06
CA SER A 238 -5.16 -4.91 -9.92
C SER A 238 -5.77 -4.55 -11.26
N ARG A 239 -7.05 -4.15 -11.22
CA ARG A 239 -7.80 -3.61 -12.37
C ARG A 239 -7.84 -2.09 -12.37
N ASP A 240 -7.21 -1.45 -11.38
CA ASP A 240 -7.10 0.00 -11.31
C ASP A 240 -6.31 0.55 -12.51
N ASP A 241 -6.70 1.73 -12.98
CA ASP A 241 -5.94 2.44 -14.03
C ASP A 241 -4.65 3.07 -13.48
N SER A 242 -3.74 3.44 -14.38
CA SER A 242 -2.44 4.04 -14.03
C SER A 242 -2.57 5.29 -13.16
N ARG A 243 -3.61 6.09 -13.38
CA ARG A 243 -3.89 7.31 -12.60
C ARG A 243 -4.25 6.99 -11.16
N THR A 244 -5.09 5.98 -10.97
CA THR A 244 -5.52 5.52 -9.65
C THR A 244 -4.35 4.92 -8.89
N ILE A 245 -3.56 4.06 -9.53
CA ILE A 245 -2.37 3.45 -8.94
C ILE A 245 -1.35 4.54 -8.56
N GLY A 246 -1.01 5.42 -9.49
CA GLY A 246 -0.04 6.50 -9.23
C GLY A 246 -0.50 7.47 -8.15
N ARG A 247 -1.80 7.75 -8.03
CA ARG A 247 -2.34 8.55 -6.91
C ARG A 247 -2.23 7.83 -5.58
N LYS A 248 -2.56 6.54 -5.50
CA LYS A 248 -2.47 5.74 -4.27
C LYS A 248 -1.01 5.59 -3.80
N LEU A 249 -0.07 5.45 -4.73
CA LEU A 249 1.36 5.33 -4.45
C LEU A 249 2.09 6.68 -4.34
N GLY A 250 1.46 7.77 -4.77
CA GLY A 250 2.09 9.09 -4.81
C GLY A 250 3.30 9.14 -5.74
N VAL A 251 3.14 8.62 -6.97
CA VAL A 251 4.18 8.58 -8.02
C VAL A 251 3.72 9.13 -9.36
N SER A 252 4.69 9.62 -10.13
CA SER A 252 4.49 10.15 -11.49
C SER A 252 4.60 9.08 -12.57
N TYR A 253 5.34 7.99 -12.30
CA TYR A 253 5.60 6.93 -13.27
C TYR A 253 5.39 5.53 -12.70
N LEU A 254 4.98 4.60 -13.56
CA LEU A 254 4.82 3.19 -13.25
C LEU A 254 5.63 2.37 -14.25
N LEU A 255 6.51 1.50 -13.73
CA LEU A 255 7.17 0.45 -14.50
C LEU A 255 6.34 -0.82 -14.34
N SER A 256 5.85 -1.36 -15.45
CA SER A 256 5.06 -2.60 -15.48
C SER A 256 5.56 -3.52 -16.59
N GLY A 257 5.17 -4.78 -16.55
CA GLY A 257 5.71 -5.75 -17.49
C GLY A 257 5.35 -7.20 -17.20
N SER A 258 5.99 -8.09 -17.94
CA SER A 258 5.85 -9.53 -17.79
C SER A 258 7.20 -10.23 -17.91
N VAL A 259 7.38 -11.30 -17.15
CA VAL A 259 8.56 -12.15 -17.21
C VAL A 259 8.13 -13.56 -17.59
N GLN A 260 8.87 -14.17 -18.50
CA GLN A 260 8.72 -15.58 -18.84
C GLN A 260 10.09 -16.24 -18.80
N HIS A 261 10.21 -17.36 -18.10
CA HIS A 261 11.44 -18.16 -18.07
C HIS A 261 11.13 -19.56 -18.63
N VAL A 262 11.70 -19.84 -19.81
CA VAL A 262 11.49 -21.09 -20.55
C VAL A 262 12.84 -21.66 -20.96
N GLY A 263 13.18 -22.84 -20.45
CA GLY A 263 14.48 -23.46 -20.71
C GLY A 263 15.60 -22.59 -20.16
N ASP A 264 16.52 -22.17 -21.04
CA ASP A 264 17.64 -21.28 -20.72
C ASP A 264 17.41 -19.84 -21.22
N VAL A 265 16.16 -19.44 -21.47
CA VAL A 265 15.84 -18.10 -21.99
C VAL A 265 14.88 -17.38 -21.04
N VAL A 266 15.23 -16.13 -20.73
CA VAL A 266 14.36 -15.20 -20.02
C VAL A 266 13.85 -14.14 -20.99
N ARG A 267 12.52 -14.04 -21.05
CA ARG A 267 11.80 -13.02 -21.80
C ARG A 267 11.25 -11.97 -20.86
N ILE A 268 11.56 -10.71 -21.09
CA ILE A 268 11.02 -9.60 -20.31
C ILE A 268 10.37 -8.61 -21.26
N ASN A 269 9.11 -8.28 -20.98
CA ASN A 269 8.45 -7.09 -21.53
C ASN A 269 8.40 -6.07 -20.41
N ALA A 270 8.91 -4.87 -20.64
CA ALA A 270 8.88 -3.79 -19.66
C ALA A 270 8.37 -2.50 -20.32
N ALA A 271 7.55 -1.74 -19.59
CA ALA A 271 7.01 -0.48 -20.05
C ALA A 271 6.98 0.54 -18.92
N LEU A 272 7.47 1.74 -19.21
CA LEU A 272 7.41 2.91 -18.36
C LEU A 272 6.23 3.78 -18.82
N THR A 273 5.27 3.98 -17.92
CA THR A 273 4.05 4.73 -18.18
C THR A 273 3.93 5.93 -17.28
N ARG A 274 3.43 7.05 -17.79
CA ARG A 274 3.05 8.21 -16.98
C ARG A 274 1.75 7.90 -16.25
N ALA A 275 1.77 8.01 -14.92
CA ALA A 275 0.59 7.74 -14.10
C ALA A 275 -0.58 8.68 -14.45
N ALA A 276 -0.30 9.96 -14.73
CA ALA A 276 -1.33 10.97 -14.93
C ALA A 276 -2.31 10.64 -16.06
N ASP A 277 -1.85 10.13 -17.20
CA ASP A 277 -2.65 9.93 -18.41
C ASP A 277 -2.54 8.52 -19.01
N GLY A 278 -1.69 7.66 -18.45
CA GLY A 278 -1.43 6.32 -18.95
C GLY A 278 -0.59 6.28 -20.24
N SER A 279 0.03 7.39 -20.65
CA SER A 279 0.91 7.40 -21.82
C SER A 279 2.17 6.59 -21.56
N THR A 280 2.54 5.74 -22.52
CA THR A 280 3.80 5.00 -22.50
C THR A 280 4.93 5.91 -22.98
N LEU A 281 5.95 6.06 -22.15
CA LEU A 281 7.16 6.84 -22.44
C LEU A 281 8.23 5.97 -23.10
N TRP A 282 8.27 4.71 -22.67
CA TRP A 282 9.25 3.73 -23.09
C TRP A 282 8.65 2.34 -22.92
N ALA A 283 8.89 1.46 -23.88
CA ALA A 283 8.56 0.05 -23.77
C ALA A 283 9.54 -0.76 -24.62
N GLU A 284 10.06 -1.84 -24.03
CA GLU A 284 11.02 -2.71 -24.70
C GLU A 284 10.75 -4.19 -24.40
N HIS A 285 11.23 -5.01 -25.33
CA HIS A 285 11.18 -6.45 -25.27
C HIS A 285 12.60 -7.00 -25.26
N TYR A 286 12.87 -7.90 -24.32
CA TYR A 286 14.15 -8.54 -24.15
C TYR A 286 13.98 -10.05 -24.23
N ASP A 287 14.81 -10.67 -25.06
CA ASP A 287 15.03 -12.11 -25.11
C ASP A 287 16.52 -12.33 -24.86
N ARG A 288 16.88 -12.91 -23.70
CA ARG A 288 18.27 -13.13 -23.29
C ARG A 288 18.46 -14.53 -22.71
N PRO A 289 19.65 -15.14 -22.88
CA PRO A 289 20.01 -16.34 -22.14
C PRO A 289 19.92 -16.09 -20.63
N TYR A 290 19.47 -17.08 -19.86
CA TYR A 290 19.28 -16.94 -18.42
C TYR A 290 20.57 -16.58 -17.70
N ARG A 291 21.70 -17.16 -18.15
CA ARG A 291 23.05 -16.79 -17.71
C ARG A 291 23.40 -15.30 -17.78
N ASN A 292 22.68 -14.52 -18.61
CA ASN A 292 22.88 -13.08 -18.77
C ASN A 292 21.89 -12.25 -17.94
N LEU A 293 21.20 -12.84 -16.96
CA LEU A 293 20.15 -12.19 -16.18
C LEU A 293 20.59 -10.85 -15.57
N PHE A 294 21.78 -10.80 -14.96
CA PHE A 294 22.28 -9.59 -14.31
C PHE A 294 22.58 -8.47 -15.31
N ALA A 295 23.18 -8.80 -16.46
CA ALA A 295 23.40 -7.83 -17.53
C ALA A 295 22.07 -7.29 -18.08
N LEU A 296 21.06 -8.15 -18.20
CA LEU A 296 19.72 -7.75 -18.60
C LEU A 296 19.06 -6.80 -17.57
N GLN A 297 19.23 -7.05 -16.28
CA GLN A 297 18.73 -6.15 -15.24
C GLN A 297 19.38 -4.76 -15.33
N ASP A 298 20.70 -4.70 -15.57
CA ASP A 298 21.44 -3.44 -15.74
C ASP A 298 20.98 -2.66 -16.97
N GLU A 299 20.75 -3.39 -18.07
CA GLU A 299 20.22 -2.86 -19.33
C GLU A 299 18.85 -2.20 -19.10
N ILE A 300 17.93 -2.90 -18.43
CA ILE A 300 16.59 -2.41 -18.11
C ILE A 300 16.64 -1.18 -17.19
N ALA A 301 17.41 -1.25 -16.10
CA ALA A 301 17.50 -0.14 -15.15
C ALA A 301 18.06 1.14 -15.83
N SER A 302 19.10 0.98 -16.65
CA SER A 302 19.70 2.09 -17.40
C SER A 302 18.74 2.68 -18.42
N ALA A 303 17.99 1.82 -19.14
CA ALA A 303 16.98 2.26 -20.11
C ALA A 303 15.85 3.05 -19.44
N VAL A 304 15.36 2.60 -18.27
CA VAL A 304 14.34 3.30 -17.49
C VAL A 304 14.84 4.67 -17.02
N ILE A 305 16.06 4.76 -16.49
CA ILE A 305 16.66 6.03 -16.06
C ILE A 305 16.83 7.00 -17.24
N GLY A 306 17.29 6.49 -18.39
CA GLY A 306 17.39 7.27 -19.62
C GLY A 306 16.04 7.82 -20.07
N ALA A 307 14.98 7.00 -20.03
CA ALA A 307 13.63 7.39 -20.39
C ALA A 307 13.01 8.43 -19.42
N LEU A 308 13.38 8.39 -18.14
CA LEU A 308 12.95 9.38 -17.15
C LEU A 308 13.67 10.74 -17.28
N GLN A 309 14.68 10.85 -18.16
CA GLN A 309 15.53 12.03 -18.31
C GLN A 309 16.08 12.56 -16.98
N VAL A 310 16.30 11.67 -16.01
CA VAL A 310 16.92 12.05 -14.73
C VAL A 310 18.34 12.46 -15.06
N LYS A 311 18.61 13.78 -15.06
CA LYS A 311 19.98 14.31 -15.14
C LYS A 311 20.80 13.64 -14.04
N LEU A 312 21.68 12.74 -14.44
CA LEU A 312 22.67 12.09 -13.59
C LEU A 312 23.42 13.19 -12.85
N LEU A 313 23.19 13.32 -11.53
CA LEU A 313 24.12 14.04 -10.69
C LEU A 313 25.36 13.15 -10.58
N SER A 314 26.44 13.61 -11.21
CA SER A 314 27.80 13.06 -11.22
C SER A 314 27.97 11.63 -11.78
N PRO A 315 28.46 11.46 -13.02
CA PRO A 315 29.06 10.21 -13.47
C PRO A 315 30.38 10.01 -12.71
N GLY A 316 30.37 9.27 -11.60
CA GLY A 316 31.55 9.11 -10.75
C GLY A 316 31.52 7.95 -9.76
N GLU A 317 30.35 7.50 -9.32
CA GLU A 317 30.24 6.25 -8.59
C GLU A 317 29.65 5.20 -9.54
N SER A 318 30.49 4.30 -10.03
CA SER A 318 30.02 3.00 -10.51
C SER A 318 29.29 2.36 -9.33
N VAL A 319 27.97 2.50 -9.29
CA VAL A 319 27.13 1.95 -8.24
C VAL A 319 27.28 0.43 -8.30
N ARG A 320 28.14 -0.12 -7.44
CA ARG A 320 28.34 -1.57 -7.32
C ARG A 320 27.01 -2.20 -6.94
N HIS A 321 26.57 -3.19 -7.71
CA HIS A 321 25.45 -4.05 -7.37
C HIS A 321 25.84 -4.94 -6.19
N ASP A 322 25.67 -4.43 -4.98
CA ASP A 322 25.89 -5.14 -3.72
C ASP A 322 24.76 -6.13 -3.37
N ASP A 323 23.63 -6.08 -4.08
CA ASP A 323 22.51 -7.01 -3.91
C ASP A 323 22.68 -8.31 -4.69
N ARG A 324 23.73 -8.44 -5.53
CA ARG A 324 24.00 -9.64 -6.35
C ARG A 324 25.16 -10.47 -5.79
N PRO A 325 25.17 -11.79 -6.03
CA PRO A 325 26.31 -12.62 -5.69
C PRO A 325 27.55 -12.18 -6.47
N PRO A 326 28.71 -11.97 -5.83
CA PRO A 326 29.91 -11.49 -6.51
C PRO A 326 30.44 -12.47 -7.57
N SER A 327 30.14 -13.77 -7.44
CA SER A 327 30.51 -14.77 -8.45
C SER A 327 29.66 -14.71 -9.73
N GLY A 328 28.53 -14.00 -9.70
CA GLY A 328 27.49 -14.10 -10.73
C GLY A 328 26.68 -15.40 -10.67
N SER A 329 26.73 -16.13 -9.55
CA SER A 329 25.97 -17.38 -9.35
C SER A 329 24.46 -17.14 -9.32
N ILE A 330 23.78 -17.51 -10.39
CA ILE A 330 22.32 -17.38 -10.48
C ILE A 330 21.62 -18.30 -9.46
N ASP A 331 22.21 -19.45 -9.12
CA ASP A 331 21.64 -20.35 -8.11
C ASP A 331 21.68 -19.73 -6.71
N ALA A 332 22.78 -19.06 -6.35
CA ALA A 332 22.89 -18.32 -5.09
C ALA A 332 21.85 -17.19 -5.05
N TYR A 333 21.68 -16.49 -6.16
CA TYR A 333 20.69 -15.42 -6.30
C TYR A 333 19.25 -15.94 -6.19
N ASN A 334 18.92 -17.07 -6.81
CA ASN A 334 17.60 -17.70 -6.69
C ASN A 334 17.30 -18.12 -5.25
N ALA A 335 18.29 -18.70 -4.56
CA ALA A 335 18.15 -19.04 -3.14
C ALA A 335 17.90 -17.78 -2.31
N TYR A 336 18.63 -16.70 -2.58
CA TYR A 336 18.44 -15.41 -1.93
C TYR A 336 17.04 -14.82 -2.16
N LEU A 337 16.54 -14.83 -3.40
CA LEU A 337 15.19 -14.36 -3.74
C LEU A 337 14.09 -15.18 -3.06
N GLN A 338 14.27 -16.50 -2.91
CA GLN A 338 13.37 -17.35 -2.12
C GLN A 338 13.41 -16.97 -0.64
N GLY A 339 14.60 -16.68 -0.10
CA GLY A 339 14.77 -16.17 1.25
C GLY A 339 14.03 -14.84 1.46
N LEU A 340 14.15 -13.89 0.53
CA LEU A 340 13.43 -12.61 0.59
C LEU A 340 11.92 -12.80 0.51
N LYS A 341 11.43 -13.72 -0.34
CA LYS A 341 10.00 -14.06 -0.37
C LYS A 341 9.52 -14.50 1.02
N HIS A 342 10.26 -15.38 1.69
CA HIS A 342 9.92 -15.85 3.04
C HIS A 342 10.08 -14.77 4.11
N TRP A 343 11.05 -13.88 3.95
CA TRP A 343 11.22 -12.70 4.80
C TRP A 343 9.97 -11.80 4.76
N HIS A 344 9.47 -11.49 3.56
CA HIS A 344 8.27 -10.67 3.37
C HIS A 344 6.98 -11.34 3.84
N ASP A 345 6.94 -12.68 3.85
CA ASP A 345 5.86 -13.46 4.46
C ASP A 345 5.97 -13.55 5.99
N GLU A 346 6.97 -12.90 6.60
CA GLU A 346 7.32 -12.98 8.03
C GLU A 346 7.67 -14.42 8.50
N ASP A 347 8.04 -15.31 7.57
CA ASP A 347 8.55 -16.66 7.85
C ASP A 347 10.07 -16.65 7.92
N PHE A 348 10.59 -16.03 9.00
CA PHE A 348 12.02 -15.83 9.18
C PHE A 348 12.81 -17.13 9.35
N ARG A 349 12.14 -18.23 9.74
CA ARG A 349 12.77 -19.56 9.81
C ARG A 349 13.12 -20.02 8.40
N ARG A 350 12.15 -20.08 7.49
CA ARG A 350 12.42 -20.42 6.09
C ARG A 350 13.31 -19.40 5.40
N ALA A 351 13.18 -18.11 5.73
CA ALA A 351 14.09 -17.09 5.22
C ALA A 351 15.54 -17.44 5.58
N SER A 352 15.82 -17.79 6.84
CA SER A 352 17.17 -18.16 7.28
C SER A 352 17.71 -19.39 6.56
N GLU A 353 16.88 -20.41 6.28
CA GLU A 353 17.26 -21.62 5.55
C GLU A 353 17.72 -21.29 4.11
N TYR A 354 16.94 -20.46 3.40
CA TYR A 354 17.27 -20.05 2.04
C TYR A 354 18.45 -19.06 1.98
N MET A 355 18.57 -18.16 2.95
CA MET A 355 19.74 -17.28 3.08
C MET A 355 21.01 -18.08 3.35
N ALA A 356 20.93 -19.12 4.20
CA ALA A 356 22.03 -20.05 4.45
C ALA A 356 22.42 -20.80 3.16
N LYS A 357 21.44 -21.25 2.37
CA LYS A 357 21.70 -21.86 1.06
C LYS A 357 22.38 -20.89 0.10
N ALA A 358 21.96 -19.63 0.06
CA ALA A 358 22.57 -18.61 -0.80
C ALA A 358 24.06 -18.40 -0.47
N VAL A 359 24.42 -18.31 0.82
CA VAL A 359 25.83 -18.15 1.22
C VAL A 359 26.65 -19.43 1.11
N GLN A 360 26.02 -20.61 1.12
CA GLN A 360 26.70 -21.86 0.77
C GLN A 360 27.07 -21.92 -0.72
N LEU A 361 26.18 -21.42 -1.58
CA LEU A 361 26.38 -21.39 -3.03
C LEU A 361 27.36 -20.28 -3.45
N ASP A 362 27.37 -19.16 -2.75
CA ASP A 362 28.35 -18.09 -2.91
C ASP A 362 28.76 -17.49 -1.54
N PRO A 363 29.85 -17.98 -0.94
CA PRO A 363 30.33 -17.48 0.34
C PRO A 363 30.73 -16.00 0.37
N GLY A 364 30.95 -15.39 -0.81
CA GLY A 364 31.25 -13.96 -0.94
C GLY A 364 30.00 -13.07 -0.93
N TYR A 365 28.80 -13.65 -0.88
CA TYR A 365 27.55 -12.90 -1.03
C TYR A 365 27.16 -12.15 0.26
N ALA A 366 27.81 -10.98 0.46
CA ALA A 366 27.66 -10.16 1.66
C ALA A 366 26.19 -9.82 2.01
N MET A 367 25.35 -9.60 1.00
CA MET A 367 23.94 -9.30 1.22
C MET A 367 23.15 -10.47 1.80
N ALA A 368 23.40 -11.68 1.30
CA ALA A 368 22.80 -12.89 1.85
C ALA A 368 23.27 -13.14 3.28
N TRP A 369 24.54 -12.85 3.60
CA TRP A 369 25.04 -12.89 4.99
C TRP A 369 24.32 -11.88 5.91
N ALA A 370 24.10 -10.64 5.46
CA ALA A 370 23.37 -9.64 6.24
C ALA A 370 21.93 -10.07 6.52
N HIS A 371 21.22 -10.58 5.51
CA HIS A 371 19.85 -11.08 5.69
C HIS A 371 19.77 -12.40 6.46
N LEU A 372 20.79 -13.26 6.39
CA LEU A 372 20.91 -14.42 7.27
C LEU A 372 20.98 -13.98 8.74
N SER A 373 21.82 -12.98 9.05
CA SER A 373 21.90 -12.38 10.40
C SER A 373 20.55 -11.84 10.86
N GLY A 374 19.88 -11.04 10.02
CA GLY A 374 18.56 -10.50 10.33
C GLY A 374 17.51 -11.58 10.58
N SER A 375 17.55 -12.66 9.80
CA SER A 375 16.55 -13.75 9.90
C SER A 375 16.75 -14.54 11.18
N LEU A 376 18.00 -14.95 11.47
CA LEU A 376 18.36 -15.72 12.65
C LEU A 376 18.11 -14.93 13.95
N SER A 377 18.46 -13.64 14.00
CA SER A 377 18.19 -12.80 15.18
C SER A 377 16.70 -12.60 15.42
N THR A 378 15.91 -12.48 14.35
CA THR A 378 14.45 -12.39 14.44
C THR A 378 13.84 -13.71 14.92
N VAL A 379 14.29 -14.86 14.39
CA VAL A 379 13.89 -16.18 14.89
C VAL A 379 14.20 -16.32 16.37
N ALA A 380 15.43 -16.01 16.78
CA ALA A 380 15.87 -16.10 18.18
C ALA A 380 15.03 -15.25 19.14
N THR A 381 14.56 -14.09 18.66
CA THR A 381 13.80 -13.13 19.48
C THR A 381 12.33 -13.47 19.59
N PHE A 382 11.71 -13.89 18.48
CA PHE A 382 10.24 -13.99 18.38
C PHE A 382 9.72 -15.42 18.26
N SER A 383 10.59 -16.40 17.97
CA SER A 383 10.23 -17.80 18.08
C SER A 383 10.48 -18.20 19.53
N ASN A 384 9.42 -18.65 20.23
CA ASN A 384 9.48 -19.12 21.62
C ASN A 384 10.25 -20.46 21.72
N GLU A 385 11.52 -20.43 21.31
CA GLU A 385 12.42 -21.56 21.24
C GLU A 385 13.13 -21.79 22.57
N PRO A 386 13.64 -23.02 22.82
CA PRO A 386 14.48 -23.27 23.97
C PRO A 386 15.68 -22.34 24.00
N ALA A 387 16.10 -21.92 25.21
CA ALA A 387 17.18 -20.96 25.40
C ALA A 387 18.50 -21.33 24.68
N GLU A 388 18.81 -22.62 24.54
CA GLU A 388 19.99 -23.07 23.79
C GLU A 388 19.89 -22.78 22.29
N ALA A 389 18.72 -23.05 21.69
CA ALA A 389 18.48 -22.74 20.28
C ALA A 389 18.52 -21.23 20.03
N THR A 390 17.92 -20.44 20.92
CA THR A 390 18.03 -18.97 20.90
C THR A 390 19.49 -18.52 20.95
N ARG A 391 20.31 -19.05 21.87
CA ARG A 391 21.75 -18.73 21.96
C ARG A 391 22.49 -19.09 20.67
N GLN A 392 22.22 -20.27 20.12
CA GLN A 392 22.85 -20.73 18.88
C GLN A 392 22.50 -19.79 17.71
N HIS A 393 21.22 -19.48 17.50
CA HIS A 393 20.77 -18.56 16.46
C HIS A 393 21.41 -17.17 16.62
N MET A 394 21.52 -16.63 17.84
CA MET A 394 22.18 -15.34 18.07
C MET A 394 23.69 -15.37 17.77
N ASN A 395 24.38 -16.47 18.08
CA ASN A 395 25.79 -16.64 17.75
C ASN A 395 26.02 -16.77 16.23
N GLU A 396 25.16 -17.53 15.55
CA GLU A 396 25.18 -17.64 14.08
C GLU A 396 24.86 -16.32 13.40
N ALA A 397 23.88 -15.57 13.91
CA ALA A 397 23.54 -14.25 13.41
C ALA A 397 24.74 -13.29 13.54
N ARG A 398 25.43 -13.29 14.68
CA ARG A 398 26.64 -12.47 14.89
C ARG A 398 27.74 -12.79 13.88
N ARG A 399 28.03 -14.08 13.70
CA ARG A 399 29.02 -14.52 12.68
C ARG A 399 28.61 -14.08 11.27
N ALA A 400 27.33 -14.17 10.95
CA ALA A 400 26.82 -13.74 9.65
C ALA A 400 26.94 -12.21 9.44
N ALA A 401 26.64 -11.40 10.45
CA ALA A 401 26.83 -9.94 10.38
C ALA A 401 28.32 -9.57 10.23
N ASP A 402 29.20 -10.21 11.00
CA ASP A 402 30.64 -9.98 10.93
C ASP A 402 31.19 -10.38 9.55
N GLN A 403 30.75 -11.52 8.99
CA GLN A 403 31.13 -11.96 7.65
C GLN A 403 30.65 -10.97 6.58
N ALA A 404 29.40 -10.47 6.68
CA ALA A 404 28.87 -9.48 5.76
C ALA A 404 29.72 -8.19 5.76
N LEU A 405 30.13 -7.71 6.94
CA LEU A 405 30.97 -6.52 7.08
C LEU A 405 32.41 -6.75 6.63
N GLN A 406 32.98 -7.95 6.82
CA GLN A 406 34.29 -8.30 6.29
C GLN A 406 34.30 -8.29 4.76
N LEU A 407 33.25 -8.84 4.14
CA LEU A 407 33.10 -8.90 2.69
C LEU A 407 32.79 -7.53 2.07
N ALA A 408 31.94 -6.74 2.74
CA ALA A 408 31.49 -5.44 2.25
C ALA A 408 31.36 -4.42 3.40
N PRO A 409 32.46 -3.75 3.81
CA PRO A 409 32.45 -2.76 4.90
C PRO A 409 31.61 -1.50 4.62
N GLY A 410 31.15 -1.31 3.38
CA GLY A 410 30.27 -0.21 2.97
C GLY A 410 28.80 -0.63 2.82
N LEU A 411 28.44 -1.86 3.18
CA LEU A 411 27.09 -2.38 2.98
C LEU A 411 26.16 -1.92 4.11
N GLY A 412 25.22 -1.02 3.79
CA GLY A 412 24.30 -0.43 4.75
C GLY A 412 23.51 -1.48 5.55
N ALA A 413 22.99 -2.53 4.91
CA ALA A 413 22.23 -3.55 5.62
C ALA A 413 23.10 -4.47 6.50
N ALA A 414 24.41 -4.60 6.24
CA ALA A 414 25.32 -5.31 7.15
C ALA A 414 25.51 -4.52 8.45
N HIS A 415 25.69 -3.20 8.35
CA HIS A 415 25.69 -2.31 9.52
C HIS A 415 24.35 -2.36 10.27
N ALA A 416 23.21 -2.33 9.57
CA ALA A 416 21.89 -2.44 10.21
C ALA A 416 21.70 -3.79 10.93
N ALA A 417 22.13 -4.90 10.32
CA ALA A 417 22.05 -6.23 10.91
C ALA A 417 22.91 -6.33 12.19
N ARG A 418 24.13 -5.78 12.18
CA ARG A 418 24.97 -5.72 13.37
C ARG A 418 24.36 -4.83 14.46
N ALA A 419 23.81 -3.67 14.10
CA ALA A 419 23.15 -2.79 15.04
C ALA A 419 21.99 -3.49 15.76
N TYR A 420 21.17 -4.23 15.02
CA TYR A 420 20.05 -4.98 15.56
C TYR A 420 20.52 -6.02 16.60
N LEU A 421 21.59 -6.77 16.30
CA LEU A 421 22.21 -7.69 17.25
C LEU A 421 22.76 -6.99 18.51
N MET A 422 23.36 -5.81 18.34
CA MET A 422 23.91 -5.04 19.44
C MET A 422 22.83 -4.58 20.43
N VAL A 423 21.63 -4.27 19.95
CA VAL A 423 20.50 -3.95 20.82
C VAL A 423 20.16 -5.13 21.73
N TYR A 424 20.16 -6.36 21.23
CA TYR A 424 19.88 -7.55 22.05
C TYR A 424 20.97 -7.91 23.04
N SER A 425 22.22 -7.53 22.77
CA SER A 425 23.31 -7.63 23.75
C SER A 425 23.43 -6.39 24.63
N PHE A 426 22.45 -5.49 24.61
CA PHE A 426 22.42 -4.23 25.37
C PHE A 426 23.62 -3.30 25.11
N ASP A 427 24.27 -3.42 23.95
CA ASP A 427 25.27 -2.46 23.48
C ASP A 427 24.57 -1.35 22.66
N HIS A 428 23.80 -0.51 23.36
CA HIS A 428 22.99 0.53 22.72
C HIS A 428 23.84 1.63 22.07
N ARG A 429 25.03 1.91 22.62
CA ARG A 429 25.95 2.89 22.05
C ARG A 429 26.54 2.39 20.73
N GLY A 430 26.95 1.12 20.69
CA GLY A 430 27.39 0.46 19.46
C GLY A 430 26.27 0.39 18.44
N ALA A 431 25.08 -0.03 18.85
CA ALA A 431 23.89 -0.10 17.98
C ALA A 431 23.56 1.24 17.32
N LEU A 432 23.61 2.34 18.08
CA LEU A 432 23.39 3.69 17.55
C LEU A 432 24.42 4.09 16.49
N ALA A 433 25.70 3.80 16.73
CA ALA A 433 26.76 4.13 15.78
C ALA A 433 26.59 3.36 14.46
N GLU A 434 26.30 2.06 14.55
CA GLU A 434 26.06 1.19 13.39
C GLU A 434 24.81 1.61 12.61
N CYS A 435 23.69 1.93 13.28
CA CYS A 435 22.48 2.41 12.60
C CYS A 435 22.68 3.73 11.88
N ARG A 436 23.39 4.70 12.49
CA ARG A 436 23.70 5.97 11.82
C ARG A 436 24.57 5.74 10.60
N ARG A 437 25.54 4.83 10.68
CA ARG A 437 26.37 4.45 9.53
C ARG A 437 25.54 3.77 8.43
N ALA A 438 24.65 2.86 8.80
CA ALA A 438 23.75 2.19 7.86
C ALA A 438 22.88 3.19 7.08
N VAL A 439 22.21 4.11 7.78
CA VAL A 439 21.35 5.13 7.16
C VAL A 439 22.15 6.12 6.31
N GLN A 440 23.41 6.42 6.66
CA GLN A 440 24.30 7.22 5.81
C GLN A 440 24.70 6.50 4.51
N LEU A 441 24.94 5.19 4.58
CA LEU A 441 25.36 4.37 3.45
C LEU A 441 24.21 4.08 2.48
N ALA A 442 23.00 3.88 3.00
CA ALA A 442 21.84 3.50 2.23
C ALA A 442 20.60 4.31 2.67
N PRO A 443 20.57 5.63 2.42
CA PRO A 443 19.50 6.52 2.92
C PRO A 443 18.13 6.26 2.30
N GLU A 444 18.07 5.59 1.14
CA GLU A 444 16.82 5.26 0.41
C GLU A 444 16.43 3.77 0.55
N ASP A 445 17.18 2.99 1.32
CA ASP A 445 16.91 1.56 1.52
C ASP A 445 15.85 1.37 2.61
N GLY A 446 14.69 0.86 2.22
CA GLY A 446 13.56 0.63 3.12
C GLY A 446 13.85 -0.36 4.26
N THR A 447 14.67 -1.38 4.01
CA THR A 447 15.08 -2.38 5.02
C THR A 447 15.98 -1.74 6.06
N VAL A 448 16.96 -0.94 5.62
CA VAL A 448 17.85 -0.17 6.50
C VAL A 448 17.06 0.85 7.33
N LEU A 449 16.18 1.63 6.69
CA LEU A 449 15.34 2.62 7.37
C LEU A 449 14.41 1.98 8.40
N ASN A 450 13.82 0.83 8.10
CA ASN A 450 12.95 0.11 9.02
C ASN A 450 13.73 -0.45 10.22
N GLY A 451 14.81 -1.20 9.97
CA GLY A 451 15.63 -1.79 11.04
C GLY A 451 16.24 -0.72 11.95
N CYS A 452 16.85 0.31 11.37
CA CYS A 452 17.45 1.40 12.15
C CYS A 452 16.40 2.24 12.87
N GLY A 453 15.21 2.43 12.27
CA GLY A 453 14.09 3.10 12.91
C GLY A 453 13.66 2.43 14.22
N TYR A 454 13.66 1.08 14.27
CA TYR A 454 13.42 0.33 15.51
C TYR A 454 14.55 0.54 16.52
N VAL A 455 15.81 0.40 16.11
CA VAL A 455 16.96 0.60 17.00
C VAL A 455 16.94 2.00 17.62
N PHE A 456 16.70 3.05 16.82
CA PHE A 456 16.59 4.42 17.34
C PHE A 456 15.49 4.56 18.39
N ALA A 457 14.35 3.88 18.22
CA ALA A 457 13.30 3.86 19.23
C ALA A 457 13.75 3.08 20.49
N GLN A 458 14.35 1.91 20.32
CA GLN A 458 14.76 1.03 21.42
C GLN A 458 15.83 1.66 22.33
N VAL A 459 16.62 2.59 21.81
CA VAL A 459 17.65 3.34 22.55
C VAL A 459 17.22 4.76 22.92
N GLY A 460 15.93 5.08 22.80
CA GLY A 460 15.35 6.35 23.24
C GLY A 460 15.63 7.57 22.35
N LYS A 461 16.18 7.39 21.14
CA LYS A 461 16.41 8.45 20.14
C LYS A 461 15.16 8.66 19.28
N LEU A 462 14.11 9.14 19.93
CA LEU A 462 12.77 9.28 19.36
C LEU A 462 12.74 10.17 18.10
N ARG A 463 13.52 11.26 18.05
CA ARG A 463 13.54 12.15 16.88
C ARG A 463 14.15 11.48 15.65
N GLU A 464 15.19 10.67 15.84
CA GLU A 464 15.78 9.87 14.75
C GLU A 464 14.80 8.80 14.28
N ALA A 465 14.15 8.08 15.20
CA ALA A 465 13.13 7.10 14.87
C ALA A 465 11.95 7.70 14.07
N ILE A 466 11.47 8.89 14.48
CA ILE A 466 10.42 9.63 13.78
C ILE A 466 10.85 10.00 12.35
N ARG A 467 12.08 10.49 12.16
CA ARG A 467 12.58 10.83 10.81
C ARG A 467 12.68 9.60 9.91
N SER A 468 13.25 8.51 10.40
CA SER A 468 13.33 7.26 9.63
C SER A 468 11.95 6.75 9.23
N ARG A 469 10.98 6.81 10.16
CA ARG A 469 9.61 6.34 9.87
C ARG A 469 8.87 7.26 8.90
N GLN A 470 9.05 8.58 8.99
CA GLN A 470 8.51 9.54 8.03
C GLN A 470 9.04 9.29 6.62
N HIS A 471 10.34 9.01 6.48
CA HIS A 471 10.93 8.64 5.20
C HIS A 471 10.33 7.34 4.68
N LEU A 472 10.23 6.32 5.54
CA LEU A 472 9.67 5.03 5.18
C LEU A 472 8.21 5.14 4.71
N LEU A 473 7.38 5.98 5.34
CA LEU A 473 6.01 6.27 4.87
C LEU A 473 5.97 6.91 3.48
N SER A 474 7.03 7.61 3.07
CA SER A 474 7.09 8.22 1.74
C SER A 474 7.35 7.20 0.63
N ILE A 475 8.16 6.17 0.91
CA ILE A 475 8.52 5.09 -0.04
C ILE A 475 7.63 3.86 0.08
N GLU A 476 7.00 3.65 1.25
CA GLU A 476 6.07 2.56 1.53
C GLU A 476 4.70 3.08 2.01
N PRO A 477 3.95 3.80 1.15
CA PRO A 477 2.73 4.50 1.53
C PRO A 477 1.52 3.59 1.79
N LEU A 478 1.56 2.31 1.43
CA LEU A 478 0.45 1.37 1.62
C LEU A 478 0.78 0.23 2.60
N TYR A 479 1.93 0.28 3.27
CA TYR A 479 2.30 -0.71 4.27
C TYR A 479 1.81 -0.27 5.66
N ILE A 480 0.75 -0.93 6.14
CA ILE A 480 0.03 -0.60 7.38
C ILE A 480 0.93 -0.51 8.62
N ILE A 481 1.93 -1.38 8.74
CA ILE A 481 2.84 -1.41 9.88
C ILE A 481 3.58 -0.08 10.03
N ASN A 482 3.95 0.58 8.93
CA ASN A 482 4.63 1.87 8.99
C ASN A 482 3.77 2.95 9.65
N TYR A 483 2.46 2.93 9.42
CA TYR A 483 1.52 3.87 10.02
C TYR A 483 1.34 3.61 11.52
N GLN A 484 1.24 2.35 11.92
CA GLN A 484 1.11 1.95 13.33
C GLN A 484 2.36 2.33 14.13
N GLN A 485 3.55 1.99 13.60
CA GLN A 485 4.81 2.34 14.25
C GLN A 485 5.00 3.86 14.31
N TYR A 486 4.60 4.59 13.26
CA TYR A 486 4.65 6.04 13.31
C TYR A 486 3.71 6.62 14.38
N ALA A 487 2.49 6.11 14.48
CA ALA A 487 1.55 6.52 15.52
C ALA A 487 2.08 6.23 16.93
N LYS A 488 2.75 5.09 17.15
CA LYS A 488 3.42 4.77 18.42
C LYS A 488 4.49 5.81 18.78
N LEU A 489 5.34 6.19 17.82
CA LEU A 489 6.37 7.21 18.04
C LEU A 489 5.76 8.61 18.27
N LEU A 490 4.68 8.94 17.56
CA LEU A 490 3.94 10.18 17.75
C LEU A 490 3.31 10.26 19.14
N LEU A 491 2.71 9.18 19.62
CA LEU A 491 2.25 9.04 21.00
C LEU A 491 3.38 9.31 22.00
N ALA A 492 4.54 8.66 21.83
CA ALA A 492 5.71 8.85 22.70
C ALA A 492 6.27 10.29 22.68
N SER A 493 6.00 11.05 21.62
CA SER A 493 6.35 12.48 21.51
C SER A 493 5.25 13.43 21.98
N GLY A 494 4.11 12.91 22.45
CA GLY A 494 2.94 13.68 22.87
C GLY A 494 2.08 14.27 21.75
N ARG A 495 2.33 13.90 20.48
CA ARG A 495 1.59 14.35 19.28
C ARG A 495 0.33 13.52 19.04
N LEU A 496 -0.60 13.58 20.01
CA LEU A 496 -1.76 12.67 20.08
C LEU A 496 -2.73 12.77 18.90
N ASP A 497 -3.02 13.99 18.43
CA ASP A 497 -3.93 14.21 17.28
C ASP A 497 -3.36 13.59 16.00
N GLU A 498 -2.05 13.70 15.80
CA GLU A 498 -1.38 13.09 14.65
C GLU A 498 -1.32 11.58 14.80
N ALA A 499 -1.03 11.05 15.98
CA ALA A 499 -1.06 9.61 16.24
C ALA A 499 -2.44 9.02 15.85
N GLU A 500 -3.54 9.66 16.28
CA GLU A 500 -4.90 9.22 15.97
C GLU A 500 -5.21 9.30 14.46
N LYS A 501 -4.76 10.35 13.78
CA LYS A 501 -4.86 10.48 12.31
C LYS A 501 -4.15 9.33 11.58
N TYR A 502 -2.91 9.02 11.97
CA TYR A 502 -2.14 7.97 11.31
C TYR A 502 -2.67 6.56 11.64
N LEU A 503 -3.25 6.35 12.83
CA LEU A 503 -4.00 5.11 13.13
C LEU A 503 -5.23 4.96 12.24
N GLY A 504 -6.02 6.02 12.04
CA GLY A 504 -7.15 5.99 11.11
C GLY A 504 -6.72 5.68 9.67
N THR A 505 -5.54 6.18 9.26
CA THR A 505 -4.97 5.83 7.95
C THR A 505 -4.59 4.35 7.90
N ALA A 506 -3.89 3.84 8.92
CA ALA A 506 -3.54 2.42 9.02
C ALA A 506 -4.76 1.50 8.86
N GLU A 507 -5.85 1.83 9.54
CA GLU A 507 -7.08 1.02 9.53
C GLU A 507 -7.84 1.07 8.20
N SER A 508 -7.63 2.11 7.40
CA SER A 508 -8.19 2.24 6.05
C SER A 508 -7.47 1.39 4.99
N LEU A 509 -6.26 0.93 5.31
CA LEU A 509 -5.45 0.07 4.44
C LEU A 509 -5.89 -1.41 4.57
N PRO A 510 -5.62 -2.24 3.55
CA PRO A 510 -5.93 -3.67 3.60
C PRO A 510 -5.32 -4.35 4.83
N GLN A 511 -6.16 -4.94 5.68
CA GLN A 511 -5.72 -5.69 6.86
C GLN A 511 -5.63 -7.18 6.51
N THR A 512 -4.44 -7.64 6.14
CA THR A 512 -4.20 -9.04 5.77
C THR A 512 -3.94 -9.94 6.98
N ASN A 513 -3.63 -9.37 8.15
CA ASN A 513 -3.32 -10.10 9.38
C ASN A 513 -4.13 -9.56 10.58
N ALA A 514 -4.84 -10.45 11.28
CA ALA A 514 -5.63 -10.10 12.47
C ALA A 514 -4.78 -9.51 13.60
N HIS A 515 -3.50 -9.88 13.70
CA HIS A 515 -2.55 -9.32 14.66
C HIS A 515 -2.39 -7.81 14.49
N TRP A 516 -2.34 -7.33 13.24
CA TRP A 516 -2.21 -5.90 12.97
C TRP A 516 -3.43 -5.11 13.46
N ARG A 517 -4.62 -5.70 13.41
CA ARG A 517 -5.82 -5.07 13.99
C ARG A 517 -5.70 -4.87 15.51
N TYR A 518 -5.14 -5.84 16.23
CA TYR A 518 -4.97 -5.76 17.68
C TYR A 518 -3.94 -4.70 18.07
N SER A 519 -2.86 -4.55 17.29
CA SER A 519 -1.91 -3.45 17.43
C SER A 519 -2.59 -2.07 17.32
N SER A 520 -3.46 -1.87 16.32
CA SER A 520 -4.23 -0.62 16.21
C SER A 520 -5.16 -0.38 17.42
N LEU A 521 -5.83 -1.41 17.92
CA LEU A 521 -6.70 -1.31 19.10
C LEU A 521 -5.91 -0.91 20.35
N PHE A 522 -4.75 -1.52 20.57
CA PHE A 522 -3.86 -1.15 21.68
C PHE A 522 -3.38 0.31 21.55
N LEU A 523 -2.94 0.74 20.36
CA LEU A 523 -2.48 2.11 20.16
C LEU A 523 -3.60 3.14 20.32
N ARG A 524 -4.84 2.83 19.90
CA ARG A 524 -6.01 3.67 20.19
C ARG A 524 -6.30 3.77 21.68
N MET A 525 -6.23 2.65 22.39
CA MET A 525 -6.36 2.62 23.85
C MET A 525 -5.26 3.48 24.50
N ALA A 526 -4.02 3.35 24.06
CA ALA A 526 -2.89 4.09 24.59
C ALA A 526 -3.00 5.61 24.36
N VAL A 527 -3.47 6.03 23.18
CA VAL A 527 -3.80 7.44 22.90
C VAL A 527 -4.93 7.93 23.82
N ALA A 528 -5.99 7.14 24.02
CA ALA A 528 -7.08 7.50 24.93
C ALA A 528 -6.61 7.61 26.40
N LEU A 529 -5.75 6.70 26.85
CA LEU A 529 -5.09 6.74 28.15
C LEU A 529 -4.27 8.02 28.33
N ALA A 530 -3.51 8.41 27.31
CA ALA A 530 -2.73 9.65 27.29
C ALA A 530 -3.58 10.92 27.30
N ARG A 531 -4.79 10.87 26.74
CA ARG A 531 -5.78 11.96 26.82
C ARG A 531 -6.55 11.99 28.15
N GLY A 532 -6.50 10.92 28.94
CA GLY A 532 -7.37 10.75 30.11
C GLY A 532 -8.82 10.40 29.75
N ASP A 533 -9.06 9.88 28.55
CA ASP A 533 -10.40 9.48 28.08
C ASP A 533 -10.68 8.01 28.44
N ALA A 534 -11.19 7.79 29.66
CA ALA A 534 -11.46 6.45 30.18
C ALA A 534 -12.49 5.68 29.35
N VAL A 535 -13.47 6.37 28.76
CA VAL A 535 -14.54 5.76 27.96
C VAL A 535 -13.96 5.19 26.66
N LYS A 536 -13.15 5.98 25.93
CA LYS A 536 -12.50 5.49 24.71
C LYS A 536 -11.46 4.41 24.97
N ALA A 537 -10.71 4.53 26.08
CA ALA A 537 -9.75 3.51 26.48
C ALA A 537 -10.46 2.18 26.73
N MET A 538 -11.53 2.18 27.52
CA MET A 538 -12.33 0.98 27.79
C MET A 538 -12.99 0.43 26.52
N GLY A 539 -13.54 1.30 25.66
CA GLY A 539 -14.13 0.89 24.39
C GLY A 539 -13.15 0.19 23.44
N SER A 540 -11.87 0.55 23.48
CA SER A 540 -10.81 -0.13 22.71
C SER A 540 -10.43 -1.46 23.35
N ALA A 541 -10.31 -1.51 24.68
CA ALA A 541 -10.01 -2.74 25.43
C ALA A 541 -11.07 -3.83 25.21
N LEU A 542 -12.36 -3.47 25.23
CA LEU A 542 -13.47 -4.42 25.04
C LEU A 542 -13.51 -5.06 23.64
N GLN A 543 -12.91 -4.41 22.64
CA GLN A 543 -12.78 -4.96 21.28
C GLN A 543 -11.66 -6.00 21.14
N MET A 544 -10.79 -6.12 22.14
CA MET A 544 -9.77 -7.17 22.17
C MET A 544 -10.44 -8.56 22.25
N PRO A 545 -9.85 -9.59 21.63
CA PRO A 545 -10.34 -10.96 21.74
C PRO A 545 -10.42 -11.40 23.20
N ALA A 546 -11.43 -12.19 23.56
CA ALA A 546 -11.67 -12.59 24.95
C ALA A 546 -10.43 -13.18 25.63
N LYS A 547 -9.64 -13.98 24.91
CA LYS A 547 -8.40 -14.59 25.41
C LYS A 547 -7.34 -13.56 25.87
N TYR A 548 -7.37 -12.35 25.32
CA TYR A 548 -6.39 -11.29 25.59
C TYR A 548 -7.00 -10.13 26.36
N ARG A 549 -8.31 -10.09 26.61
CA ARG A 549 -9.02 -8.87 26.98
C ARG A 549 -8.70 -8.36 28.38
N ASP A 550 -8.60 -9.25 29.37
CA ASP A 550 -8.53 -8.87 30.79
C ASP A 550 -7.41 -7.87 31.13
N PRO A 551 -6.15 -8.07 30.72
CA PRO A 551 -5.09 -7.13 31.08
C PRO A 551 -5.26 -5.76 30.39
N TYR A 552 -5.87 -5.70 29.20
CA TYR A 552 -6.20 -4.42 28.53
C TYR A 552 -7.36 -3.69 29.24
N THR A 553 -8.36 -4.42 29.70
CA THR A 553 -9.45 -3.87 30.52
C THR A 553 -8.89 -3.32 31.84
N ALA A 554 -7.98 -4.05 32.48
CA ALA A 554 -7.31 -3.61 33.70
C ALA A 554 -6.49 -2.33 33.47
N LEU A 555 -5.75 -2.26 32.37
CA LEU A 555 -5.00 -1.05 32.00
C LEU A 555 -5.93 0.15 31.72
N ALA A 556 -7.00 -0.05 30.94
CA ALA A 556 -7.98 0.99 30.66
C ALA A 556 -8.69 1.53 31.91
N ALA A 557 -8.96 0.66 32.89
CA ALA A 557 -9.62 1.04 34.14
C ALA A 557 -8.77 1.97 35.02
N GLN A 558 -7.45 2.05 34.83
CA GLN A 558 -6.57 2.82 35.72
C GLN A 558 -6.79 4.34 35.67
N ILE A 559 -7.44 4.86 34.63
CA ILE A 559 -7.76 6.28 34.50
C ILE A 559 -9.24 6.59 34.75
N GLY A 560 -10.04 5.56 35.06
CA GLY A 560 -11.45 5.71 35.41
C GLY A 560 -11.66 6.27 36.82
N PRO A 561 -12.85 6.81 37.12
CA PRO A 561 -13.15 7.36 38.44
C PRO A 561 -13.33 6.29 39.53
N ASP A 562 -13.60 5.02 39.15
CA ASP A 562 -13.85 3.93 40.09
C ASP A 562 -12.58 3.11 40.35
N ARG A 563 -11.94 3.37 41.50
CA ARG A 563 -10.74 2.63 41.92
C ARG A 563 -11.02 1.19 42.31
N ALA A 564 -12.18 0.89 42.90
CA ALA A 564 -12.52 -0.48 43.26
C ALA A 564 -12.71 -1.36 42.01
N ALA A 565 -13.29 -0.80 40.95
CA ALA A 565 -13.37 -1.47 39.65
C ALA A 565 -11.97 -1.68 39.03
N ALA A 566 -11.07 -0.71 39.13
CA ALA A 566 -9.70 -0.84 38.62
C ALA A 566 -8.89 -1.92 39.37
N ASP A 567 -9.06 -2.02 40.68
CA ASP A 567 -8.45 -3.08 41.51
C ASP A 567 -9.02 -4.45 41.19
N THR A 568 -10.33 -4.55 41.03
CA THR A 568 -10.99 -5.78 40.61
C THR A 568 -10.51 -6.23 39.22
N ALA A 569 -10.37 -5.30 38.28
CA ALA A 569 -9.90 -5.61 36.93
C ALA A 569 -8.44 -6.10 36.94
N LEU A 570 -7.57 -5.48 37.75
CA LEU A 570 -6.19 -5.96 37.93
C LEU A 570 -6.17 -7.34 38.58
N ALA A 571 -6.95 -7.57 39.64
CA ALA A 571 -7.07 -8.89 40.26
C ALA A 571 -7.52 -9.96 39.25
N ASN A 572 -8.48 -9.65 38.38
CA ASN A 572 -8.93 -10.55 37.32
C ASN A 572 -7.86 -10.81 36.26
N ALA A 573 -7.04 -9.80 35.92
CA ALA A 573 -5.92 -9.97 35.00
C ALA A 573 -4.85 -10.92 35.57
N LEU A 574 -4.68 -10.92 36.89
CA LEU A 574 -3.74 -11.78 37.63
C LEU A 574 -4.32 -13.17 37.98
N ALA A 575 -5.65 -13.30 38.08
CA ALA A 575 -6.31 -14.50 38.59
C ALA A 575 -6.20 -15.71 37.64
N GLY A 576 -5.68 -16.82 38.16
CA GLY A 576 -5.79 -18.15 37.54
C GLY A 576 -4.96 -18.37 36.27
N LYS A 577 -3.98 -17.51 36.00
CA LYS A 577 -3.09 -17.60 34.83
C LYS A 577 -1.65 -17.80 35.32
N ALA A 578 -0.95 -18.82 34.80
CA ALA A 578 0.50 -18.92 34.98
C ALA A 578 1.17 -17.64 34.45
N GLU A 579 2.29 -17.20 35.04
CA GLU A 579 3.03 -15.97 34.69
C GLU A 579 3.26 -15.80 33.16
N ALA A 580 3.33 -16.91 32.42
CA ALA A 580 3.41 -16.95 30.95
C ALA A 580 2.17 -16.41 30.19
N ASN A 581 1.03 -16.19 30.85
CA ASN A 581 -0.24 -15.78 30.25
C ASN A 581 -0.69 -14.35 30.65
N ALA A 582 0.07 -13.63 31.49
CA ALA A 582 -0.33 -12.32 32.02
C ALA A 582 0.22 -11.11 31.26
N ASP A 583 1.10 -11.29 30.27
CA ASP A 583 1.89 -10.22 29.62
C ASP A 583 2.57 -9.31 30.69
N PRO A 584 3.72 -9.75 31.24
CA PRO A 584 4.38 -9.05 32.34
C PRO A 584 4.66 -7.56 32.07
N HIS A 585 4.91 -7.21 30.80
CA HIS A 585 5.10 -5.82 30.41
C HIS A 585 3.82 -5.00 30.56
N LEU A 586 2.67 -5.53 30.13
CA LEU A 586 1.39 -4.85 30.29
C LEU A 586 1.02 -4.68 31.78
N ILE A 587 1.30 -5.67 32.62
CA ILE A 587 1.08 -5.55 34.08
C ILE A 587 2.00 -4.49 34.70
N ALA A 588 3.26 -4.41 34.26
CA ALA A 588 4.16 -3.36 34.71
C ALA A 588 3.65 -1.96 34.34
N GLN A 589 3.06 -1.77 33.15
CA GLN A 589 2.42 -0.50 32.76
C GLN A 589 1.25 -0.13 33.69
N ILE A 590 0.46 -1.11 34.15
CA ILE A 590 -0.63 -0.90 35.11
C ILE A 590 -0.08 -0.35 36.43
N TYR A 591 0.95 -0.98 36.99
CA TYR A 591 1.59 -0.51 38.23
C TYR A 591 2.29 0.84 38.07
N ALA A 592 2.93 1.09 36.91
CA ALA A 592 3.53 2.39 36.60
C ALA A 592 2.50 3.53 36.56
N LEU A 593 1.29 3.28 36.02
CA LEU A 593 0.16 4.22 36.06
C LEU A 593 -0.39 4.47 37.48
N ARG A 594 -0.17 3.54 38.41
CA ARG A 594 -0.51 3.69 39.83
C ARG A 594 0.56 4.42 40.64
N GLY A 595 1.73 4.68 40.04
CA GLY A 595 2.91 5.19 40.75
C GLY A 595 3.61 4.14 41.60
N ASP A 596 3.31 2.85 41.41
CA ASP A 596 3.90 1.76 42.17
C ASP A 596 5.12 1.20 41.44
N ALA A 597 6.25 1.88 41.59
CA ALA A 597 7.50 1.46 40.95
C ALA A 597 8.02 0.10 41.46
N GLY A 598 7.65 -0.31 42.67
CA GLY A 598 8.09 -1.57 43.26
C GLY A 598 7.56 -2.75 42.48
N HIS A 599 6.23 -2.85 42.40
CA HIS A 599 5.59 -3.92 41.63
C HIS A 599 5.84 -3.76 40.12
N ALA A 600 5.91 -2.54 39.59
CA ALA A 600 6.24 -2.36 38.17
C ALA A 600 7.60 -2.98 37.81
N VAL A 601 8.65 -2.70 38.59
CA VAL A 601 9.98 -3.27 38.37
C VAL A 601 10.02 -4.78 38.60
N GLU A 602 9.26 -5.29 39.58
CA GLU A 602 9.10 -6.74 39.79
C GLU A 602 8.56 -7.41 38.52
N TRP A 603 7.45 -6.91 37.97
CA TRP A 603 6.87 -7.46 36.74
C TRP A 603 7.78 -7.32 35.51
N LEU A 604 8.54 -6.23 35.39
CA LEU A 604 9.53 -6.07 34.33
C LEU A 604 10.65 -7.13 34.38
N GLN A 605 10.96 -7.71 35.54
CA GLN A 605 11.95 -8.80 35.63
C GLN A 605 11.47 -10.09 34.95
N HIS A 606 10.16 -10.25 34.79
CA HIS A 606 9.55 -11.38 34.09
C HIS A 606 9.23 -11.07 32.63
N ALA A 607 9.43 -9.84 32.17
CA ALA A 607 9.16 -9.45 30.78
C ALA A 607 10.17 -10.06 29.81
N SER A 608 9.74 -10.29 28.57
CA SER A 608 10.63 -10.80 27.53
C SER A 608 11.71 -9.75 27.19
N ALA A 609 12.86 -10.20 26.69
CA ALA A 609 13.88 -9.28 26.19
C ALA A 609 13.31 -8.33 25.13
N ALA A 610 12.43 -8.82 24.25
CA ALA A 610 11.78 -8.01 23.22
C ALA A 610 10.95 -6.85 23.80
N ASP A 611 10.23 -7.08 24.91
CA ASP A 611 9.44 -6.03 25.58
C ASP A 611 10.35 -4.99 26.25
N LEU A 612 11.42 -5.46 26.91
CA LEU A 612 12.37 -4.59 27.60
C LEU A 612 13.09 -3.61 26.67
N LEU A 613 13.27 -3.97 25.40
CA LEU A 613 13.91 -3.10 24.42
C LEU A 613 13.11 -1.83 24.11
N PHE A 614 11.80 -1.79 24.38
CA PHE A 614 10.96 -0.63 24.06
C PHE A 614 10.66 0.28 25.25
N LEU A 615 11.11 -0.05 26.47
CA LEU A 615 10.91 0.78 27.66
C LEU A 615 11.36 2.24 27.45
N PRO A 616 12.48 2.54 26.75
CA PRO A 616 12.89 3.91 26.51
C PRO A 616 11.91 4.75 25.68
N THR A 617 10.90 4.15 25.05
CA THR A 617 9.86 4.87 24.30
C THR A 617 8.44 4.57 24.78
N ASP A 618 8.30 3.89 25.93
CA ASP A 618 7.01 3.57 26.53
C ASP A 618 6.57 4.69 27.48
N PRO A 619 5.51 5.47 27.16
CA PRO A 619 5.11 6.58 28.01
C PRO A 619 4.60 6.16 29.39
N PHE A 620 4.04 4.96 29.51
CA PHE A 620 3.51 4.46 30.78
C PHE A 620 4.65 4.10 31.72
N ILE A 621 5.66 3.38 31.22
CA ILE A 621 6.83 3.01 32.01
C ILE A 621 7.71 4.22 32.32
N LEU A 622 7.87 5.16 31.37
CA LEU A 622 8.61 6.40 31.60
C LEU A 622 7.99 7.31 32.66
N ASN A 623 6.79 6.98 33.17
CA ASN A 623 6.27 7.62 34.38
C ASN A 623 7.16 7.36 35.61
N LEU A 624 7.96 6.30 35.58
CA LEU A 624 8.91 5.92 36.62
C LEU A 624 10.34 6.43 36.34
N ARG A 625 10.53 7.29 35.33
CA ARG A 625 11.87 7.69 34.83
C ARG A 625 12.80 8.29 35.89
N ASP A 626 12.23 8.87 36.95
CA ASP A 626 12.96 9.49 38.06
C ASP A 626 13.01 8.60 39.32
N ASP A 627 12.35 7.43 39.31
CA ASP A 627 12.38 6.50 40.45
C ASP A 627 13.72 5.74 40.49
N PRO A 628 14.45 5.77 41.62
CA PRO A 628 15.75 5.10 41.75
C PRO A 628 15.72 3.60 41.45
N ARG A 629 14.60 2.91 41.73
CA ARG A 629 14.45 1.47 41.48
C ARG A 629 14.42 1.17 39.98
N PHE A 630 13.73 2.02 39.21
CA PHE A 630 13.65 1.86 37.76
C PHE A 630 14.97 2.23 37.08
N ILE A 631 15.64 3.29 37.54
CA ILE A 631 16.98 3.66 37.07
C ILE A 631 17.96 2.51 37.30
N ALA A 632 18.02 1.97 38.52
CA ALA A 632 18.88 0.82 38.85
C ALA A 632 18.52 -0.44 38.04
N PHE A 633 17.22 -0.66 37.76
CA PHE A 633 16.78 -1.75 36.89
C PHE A 633 17.35 -1.59 35.47
N CYS A 634 17.20 -0.41 34.85
CA CYS A 634 17.74 -0.10 33.53
C CYS A 634 19.26 -0.27 33.48
N GLU A 635 20.00 0.26 34.46
CA GLU A 635 21.46 0.11 34.55
C GLU A 635 21.88 -1.36 34.65
N ARG A 636 21.18 -2.16 35.47
CA ARG A 636 21.47 -3.59 35.66
C ARG A 636 21.32 -4.40 34.37
N ILE A 637 20.29 -4.10 33.57
CA ILE A 637 20.05 -4.82 32.30
C ILE A 637 20.80 -4.18 31.12
N GLY A 638 21.43 -3.03 31.31
CA GLY A 638 22.22 -2.35 30.28
C GLY A 638 21.44 -1.38 29.38
N LEU A 639 20.19 -1.06 29.72
CA LEU A 639 19.42 -0.03 29.01
C LEU A 639 19.99 1.38 29.25
N PRO A 640 19.80 2.34 28.33
CA PRO A 640 20.17 3.72 28.57
C PRO A 640 19.43 4.27 29.80
N PRO A 641 20.04 5.18 30.58
CA PRO A 641 19.35 5.83 31.70
C PRO A 641 18.03 6.43 31.22
N PRO A 642 16.90 6.21 31.94
CA PRO A 642 15.59 6.73 31.52
C PRO A 642 15.57 8.26 31.29
N GLY A 643 16.42 8.99 32.01
CA GLY A 643 16.63 10.43 31.84
C GLY A 643 17.14 10.84 30.45
N GLU A 644 17.86 9.98 29.74
CA GLU A 644 18.42 10.25 28.41
C GLU A 644 17.42 10.04 27.25
N SER A 645 16.26 9.44 27.54
CA SER A 645 15.22 9.24 26.53
C SER A 645 14.63 10.57 26.09
N GLU A 646 14.48 10.73 24.76
CA GLU A 646 13.78 11.85 24.13
C GLU A 646 12.25 11.69 24.17
N ALA A 647 11.74 10.54 24.60
CA ALA A 647 10.32 10.29 24.77
C ALA A 647 9.77 10.93 26.05
N LEU A 648 8.48 11.22 26.02
CA LEU A 648 7.73 11.81 27.13
C LEU A 648 7.08 10.71 27.96
N SER A 649 7.03 10.91 29.29
CA SER A 649 6.16 10.13 30.16
C SER A 649 4.69 10.48 29.92
N ILE A 650 3.79 9.60 30.34
CA ILE A 650 2.34 9.82 30.21
C ILE A 650 1.88 11.11 30.90
N ASP A 651 2.48 11.47 32.03
CA ASP A 651 2.17 12.70 32.76
C ASP A 651 2.72 13.95 32.05
N GLN A 652 3.91 13.86 31.45
CA GLN A 652 4.44 14.92 30.58
C GLN A 652 3.56 15.14 29.35
N ILE A 653 3.06 14.06 28.73
CA ILE A 653 2.14 14.13 27.59
C ILE A 653 0.82 14.80 28.01
N ARG A 654 0.25 14.41 29.15
CA ARG A 654 -0.99 15.00 29.69
C ARG A 654 -0.81 16.48 30.01
N ALA A 655 0.30 16.85 30.64
CA ALA A 655 0.61 18.24 30.96
C ALA A 655 0.69 19.10 29.68
N ALA A 656 1.39 18.62 28.64
CA ALA A 656 1.55 19.32 27.38
C ALA A 656 0.23 19.46 26.57
N ASN A 657 -0.69 18.52 26.71
CA ASN A 657 -1.97 18.51 26.00
C ASN A 657 -3.12 19.14 26.81
N GLY A 658 -3.03 19.16 28.14
CA GLY A 658 -4.05 19.73 29.04
C GLY A 658 -4.05 21.27 29.07
N THR A 659 -2.93 21.92 28.76
CA THR A 659 -2.81 23.38 28.65
C THR A 659 -3.52 23.99 27.43
N ARG A 660 -4.02 23.18 26.48
CA ARG A 660 -4.75 23.68 25.30
C ARG A 660 -6.25 23.91 25.52
N ASN A 661 -6.81 23.43 26.64
CA ASN A 661 -8.25 23.52 26.96
C ASN A 661 -8.56 24.39 28.20
N ARG A 662 -7.65 25.30 28.58
CA ARG A 662 -7.94 26.33 29.60
C ARG A 662 -7.99 27.71 29.00
#